data_AF-A0A2E8ADR7-F1
#
_entry.id   AF-A0A2E8ADR7-F1
#
_cell.length_a   1.000
_cell.length_b   1.000
_cell.length_c   1.000
_cell.angle_alpha   90.00
_cell.angle_beta   90.00
_cell.angle_gamma   90.00
#
_symmetry.space_group_name_H-M   'P 1'
#
loop_
_entity.id
_entity.type
_entity.pdbx_description
1 polymer ?
#
loop_
_entity_poly.entity_id
_entity_poly.type
_entity_poly.pdbx_seq_one_letter_code
_entity_poly.pdbx_strand_id
1 'polypeptide(L)'
;MKKENGDDFLFIEAKKEGVFFELPVPHSKTETSCYMSIKKLISDQPIKEAIQQVRTYCFDTGCEYAAITNGHEWIFFKTFEKGKRWDESQAFVIRNLNFFVDNYTQAVNSLSFVAINEHASLPTLLTTASPKDRSIYYPKEKIHSYSHAIASNRLASTLRPLAYNYFGVISDDDTEFMERCYVSQRDYRTTFEGMHSLIHDSLTPYLEHYGVKQLEDTGKGGKLGGRLTKNLKKGRHGEVLVLFGGKGSGKSTFIKRLLHHKPPRWLIDHSVICILDLLKVPDEKEVIRNYIWSNLVKSLDKENLLQGNRSVLLNTLFSDRFEVAKCQDLSGLSPDSETYNVKLNELIATWKSDHNYCAKRLVNFWSSRSKGVIVVVDNTDQYASSIQDFCFTSAQEISSELRCVTLISMREERFYDSKIHGVLDAFQNSGFHISSPNPSEVFKKRISYTNSILNDSARRLEYAGFIDSQVAKDCISYLKILSGELSNLNSHLTQFLTACSHGDTRLSLDLFRSFLLSGYTNVDEMISAGRWNFQIHQVIKPVMTPSRYFYDESLSDIPNIYQLRSNRSASHFTALRILRKISKGSDRTSPSYHPMSGLRSYFAETFNMVEDFEKNIDVLLKHSFIESSNRLDFYSDAVDSIKVTNYGLYMINNLAFYFTYLDLVSTDCGVFSQNASNHLTEAARKEFSLFSDGDRLEKIKVRLDRVEKFISYLSEEEFREREIFSLDMPESEMFSSRAKIQFASESDKVLKSASKKKNRNPVSYGKR
;
A
#
# COMPACT_ATOMS: atom_id res chain seq x y z
N MET A 1 -27.97 24.96 -2.91
CA MET A 1 -26.61 24.42 -3.12
C MET A 1 -26.74 23.13 -3.91
N LYS A 2 -25.81 22.78 -4.82
CA LYS A 2 -25.90 21.57 -5.66
C LYS A 2 -24.73 20.62 -5.39
N LYS A 3 -25.00 19.31 -5.46
CA LYS A 3 -24.00 18.23 -5.46
C LYS A 3 -23.22 18.22 -6.79
N GLU A 4 -22.08 17.54 -6.83
CA GLU A 4 -21.28 17.34 -8.05
C GLU A 4 -22.05 16.61 -9.17
N ASN A 5 -23.03 15.78 -8.81
CA ASN A 5 -23.89 15.09 -9.77
C ASN A 5 -25.06 15.95 -10.30
N GLY A 6 -25.19 17.20 -9.86
CA GLY A 6 -26.21 18.16 -10.29
C GLY A 6 -27.47 18.25 -9.41
N ASP A 7 -27.61 17.36 -8.42
CA ASP A 7 -28.77 17.31 -7.52
C ASP A 7 -28.76 18.45 -6.50
N ASP A 8 -29.93 18.90 -6.05
CA ASP A 8 -30.04 19.94 -5.02
C ASP A 8 -29.70 19.38 -3.62
N PHE A 9 -28.72 19.98 -2.96
CA PHE A 9 -28.16 19.52 -1.68
C PHE A 9 -28.79 20.18 -0.45
N LEU A 10 -28.99 21.49 -0.52
CA LEU A 10 -29.53 22.31 0.57
C LEU A 10 -30.29 23.50 -0.04
N PHE A 11 -31.54 23.67 0.37
CA PHE A 11 -32.28 24.93 0.17
C PHE A 11 -32.21 25.80 1.41
N ILE A 12 -32.09 27.10 1.20
CA ILE A 12 -32.09 28.09 2.26
C ILE A 12 -33.19 29.09 1.94
N GLU A 13 -34.21 29.15 2.80
CA GLU A 13 -35.27 30.14 2.73
C GLU A 13 -34.94 31.31 3.65
N ALA A 14 -34.53 32.42 3.04
CA ALA A 14 -34.19 33.65 3.75
C ALA A 14 -35.40 34.59 3.80
N LYS A 15 -35.87 34.92 5.00
CA LYS A 15 -36.92 35.89 5.24
C LYS A 15 -36.35 37.31 5.31
N LYS A 16 -37.16 38.29 4.92
CA LYS A 16 -36.80 39.71 5.03
C LYS A 16 -36.59 40.11 6.48
N GLU A 17 -35.68 41.04 6.69
CA GLU A 17 -35.45 41.69 7.98
C GLU A 17 -36.77 42.31 8.49
N GLY A 18 -37.21 41.89 9.68
CA GLY A 18 -38.52 42.22 10.25
C GLY A 18 -39.46 41.02 10.47
N VAL A 19 -39.13 39.83 9.95
CA VAL A 19 -39.76 38.56 10.34
C VAL A 19 -38.99 37.97 11.51
N PHE A 20 -39.57 37.98 12.70
CA PHE A 20 -38.90 37.52 13.93
C PHE A 20 -39.19 36.05 14.19
N PHE A 21 -38.15 35.29 14.56
CA PHE A 21 -38.26 33.89 14.96
C PHE A 21 -38.24 33.82 16.49
N GLU A 22 -39.37 33.49 17.11
CA GLU A 22 -39.42 33.32 18.56
C GLU A 22 -38.89 31.93 18.96
N LEU A 23 -37.66 31.89 19.45
CA LEU A 23 -37.02 30.67 19.94
C LEU A 23 -37.22 30.48 21.45
N PRO A 24 -37.41 29.23 21.94
CA PRO A 24 -37.43 28.94 23.37
C PRO A 24 -36.18 29.44 24.11
N VAL A 25 -36.36 29.90 25.35
CA VAL A 25 -35.31 30.49 26.19
C VAL A 25 -34.08 29.55 26.28
N PRO A 26 -32.85 30.05 26.12
CA PRO A 26 -31.64 29.24 26.20
C PRO A 26 -31.40 28.70 27.62
N HIS A 27 -30.71 27.56 27.74
CA HIS A 27 -30.34 27.00 29.05
C HIS A 27 -29.22 27.80 29.73
N SER A 28 -28.35 28.43 28.94
CA SER A 28 -27.33 29.38 29.41
C SER A 28 -27.41 30.69 28.64
N LYS A 29 -27.14 31.82 29.28
CA LYS A 29 -27.02 33.12 28.60
C LYS A 29 -25.91 33.16 27.54
N THR A 30 -24.96 32.23 27.59
CA THR A 30 -23.85 32.08 26.63
C THR A 30 -24.14 31.07 25.51
N GLU A 31 -25.34 30.49 25.45
CA GLU A 31 -25.70 29.50 24.44
C GLU A 31 -25.91 30.16 23.07
N THR A 32 -25.00 29.90 22.13
CA THR A 32 -25.04 30.43 20.75
C THR A 32 -25.75 29.50 19.77
N SER A 33 -25.82 28.19 20.07
CA SER A 33 -26.50 27.19 19.26
C SER A 33 -27.07 26.05 20.11
N CYS A 34 -28.12 25.37 19.62
CA CYS A 34 -28.72 24.21 20.28
C CYS A 34 -29.38 23.25 19.28
N TYR A 35 -29.65 22.01 19.72
CA TYR A 35 -30.55 21.10 19.02
C TYR A 35 -31.97 21.21 19.57
N MET A 36 -32.95 21.29 18.66
CA MET A 36 -34.35 21.43 19.04
C MET A 36 -35.27 20.63 18.11
N SER A 37 -36.29 19.99 18.67
CA SER A 37 -37.30 19.31 17.86
C SER A 37 -38.06 20.30 16.99
N ILE A 38 -38.27 19.95 15.72
CA ILE A 38 -39.04 20.74 14.76
C ILE A 38 -40.45 21.02 15.30
N LYS A 39 -41.08 20.07 15.98
CA LYS A 39 -42.38 20.23 16.63
C LYS A 39 -42.43 21.40 17.63
N LYS A 40 -41.32 21.68 18.32
CA LYS A 40 -41.20 22.84 19.22
C LYS A 40 -40.96 24.14 18.46
N LEU A 41 -40.28 24.08 17.33
CA LEU A 41 -39.97 25.27 16.51
C LEU A 41 -41.21 25.76 15.76
N ILE A 42 -42.03 24.84 15.22
CA ILE A 42 -43.26 25.18 14.49
C ILE A 42 -44.41 25.68 15.37
N SER A 43 -44.21 25.81 16.69
CA SER A 43 -45.19 26.52 17.54
C SER A 43 -45.19 28.02 17.28
N ASP A 44 -44.07 28.56 16.80
CA ASP A 44 -43.97 29.91 16.27
C ASP A 44 -44.49 29.93 14.82
N GLN A 45 -45.41 30.86 14.54
CA GLN A 45 -46.10 30.93 13.26
C GLN A 45 -45.17 31.38 12.10
N PRO A 46 -44.33 32.42 12.25
CA PRO A 46 -43.28 32.76 11.28
C PRO A 46 -42.34 31.60 10.92
N ILE A 47 -41.82 30.88 11.92
CA ILE A 47 -40.97 29.70 11.69
C ILE A 47 -41.74 28.62 10.91
N LYS A 48 -42.98 28.33 11.30
CA LYS A 48 -43.81 27.32 10.64
C LYS A 48 -44.05 27.62 9.16
N GLU A 49 -44.37 28.87 8.82
CA GLU A 49 -44.59 29.28 7.43
C GLU A 49 -43.30 29.16 6.60
N ALA A 50 -42.16 29.58 7.15
CA ALA A 50 -40.87 29.46 6.48
C ALA A 50 -40.46 27.99 6.26
N ILE A 51 -40.62 27.13 7.28
CA ILE A 51 -40.34 25.69 7.18
C ILE A 51 -41.23 25.03 6.14
N GLN A 52 -42.52 25.34 6.12
CA GLN A 52 -43.45 24.76 5.15
C GLN A 52 -43.10 25.16 3.72
N GLN A 53 -42.74 26.43 3.50
CA GLN A 53 -42.36 26.93 2.19
C GLN A 53 -41.11 26.24 1.65
N VAL A 54 -40.02 26.20 2.42
CA VAL A 54 -38.78 25.55 1.97
C VAL A 54 -38.95 24.04 1.78
N ARG A 55 -39.80 23.42 2.61
CA ARG A 55 -40.11 21.99 2.51
C ARG A 55 -40.85 21.65 1.22
N THR A 56 -41.72 22.52 0.72
CA THR A 56 -42.33 22.35 -0.61
C THR A 56 -41.27 22.31 -1.70
N TYR A 57 -40.31 23.24 -1.70
CA TYR A 57 -39.21 23.24 -2.67
C TYR A 57 -38.39 21.95 -2.59
N CYS A 58 -38.08 21.51 -1.37
CA CYS A 58 -37.35 20.28 -1.14
C CYS A 58 -38.08 19.04 -1.66
N PHE A 59 -39.41 18.96 -1.52
CA PHE A 59 -40.17 17.84 -2.07
C PHE A 59 -40.25 17.87 -3.59
N ASP A 60 -40.42 19.06 -4.17
CA ASP A 60 -40.52 19.22 -5.63
C ASP A 60 -39.22 18.83 -6.35
N THR A 61 -38.06 18.99 -5.69
CA THR A 61 -36.75 18.64 -6.28
C THR A 61 -36.06 17.41 -5.66
N GLY A 62 -36.64 16.82 -4.61
CA GLY A 62 -36.07 15.65 -3.92
C GLY A 62 -34.92 15.94 -2.95
N CYS A 63 -34.80 17.18 -2.45
CA CYS A 63 -33.75 17.60 -1.53
C CYS A 63 -34.08 17.25 -0.06
N GLU A 64 -33.16 16.60 0.64
CA GLU A 64 -33.37 16.13 2.02
C GLU A 64 -33.13 17.21 3.10
N TYR A 65 -32.30 18.21 2.81
CA TYR A 65 -31.85 19.18 3.80
C TYR A 65 -32.36 20.58 3.47
N ALA A 66 -32.80 21.30 4.49
CA ALA A 66 -33.24 22.68 4.37
C ALA A 66 -32.70 23.53 5.51
N ALA A 67 -32.62 24.83 5.27
CA ALA A 67 -32.41 25.84 6.28
C ALA A 67 -33.39 26.99 6.12
N ILE A 68 -33.75 27.63 7.23
CA ILE A 68 -34.46 28.91 7.25
C ILE A 68 -33.63 29.93 8.02
N THR A 69 -33.71 31.20 7.63
CA THR A 69 -33.06 32.30 8.35
C THR A 69 -33.81 33.61 8.16
N ASN A 70 -33.72 34.49 9.14
CA ASN A 70 -34.13 35.90 9.05
C ASN A 70 -32.92 36.86 9.06
N GLY A 71 -31.70 36.34 8.93
CA GLY A 71 -30.44 37.08 9.02
C GLY A 71 -29.74 37.01 10.38
N HIS A 72 -30.46 36.72 11.47
CA HIS A 72 -29.90 36.61 12.82
C HIS A 72 -29.91 35.18 13.33
N GLU A 73 -31.08 34.53 13.28
CA GLU A 73 -31.24 33.12 13.61
C GLU A 73 -31.11 32.25 12.35
N TRP A 74 -30.55 31.06 12.52
CA TRP A 74 -30.49 30.04 11.46
C TRP A 74 -30.99 28.71 12.00
N ILE A 75 -31.85 28.03 11.25
CA ILE A 75 -32.40 26.74 11.63
C ILE A 75 -32.16 25.77 10.48
N PHE A 76 -31.29 24.78 10.70
CA PHE A 76 -31.00 23.70 9.75
C PHE A 76 -31.75 22.44 10.16
N PHE A 77 -32.37 21.75 9.20
CA PHE A 77 -33.19 20.58 9.49
C PHE A 77 -33.35 19.64 8.30
N LYS A 78 -33.76 18.40 8.58
CA LYS A 78 -34.11 17.40 7.55
C LYS A 78 -35.60 17.50 7.21
N THR A 79 -35.93 17.56 5.92
CA THR A 79 -37.30 17.80 5.43
C THR A 79 -38.20 16.55 5.47
N PHE A 80 -37.59 15.38 5.37
CA PHE A 80 -38.22 14.07 5.54
C PHE A 80 -37.20 13.02 5.97
N GLU A 81 -37.63 12.04 6.75
CA GLU A 81 -36.83 10.86 7.13
C GLU A 81 -37.73 9.63 6.99
N LYS A 82 -37.25 8.58 6.30
CA LYS A 82 -38.07 7.39 6.03
C LYS A 82 -38.47 6.73 7.35
N GLY A 83 -39.77 6.47 7.52
CA GLY A 83 -40.30 5.79 8.70
C GLY A 83 -40.47 6.66 9.96
N LYS A 84 -40.19 7.97 9.89
CA LYS A 84 -40.48 8.92 10.97
C LYS A 84 -41.36 10.07 10.49
N ARG A 85 -42.13 10.64 11.42
CA ARG A 85 -42.80 11.91 11.16
C ARG A 85 -41.77 13.04 11.14
N TRP A 86 -41.84 13.89 10.12
CA TRP A 86 -40.85 14.95 9.91
C TRP A 86 -40.80 15.95 11.07
N ASP A 87 -41.93 16.28 11.70
CA ASP A 87 -42.02 17.21 12.83
C ASP A 87 -41.37 16.66 14.11
N GLU A 88 -41.16 15.36 14.22
CA GLU A 88 -40.44 14.73 15.34
C GLU A 88 -38.92 14.81 15.20
N SER A 89 -38.42 15.24 14.04
CA SER A 89 -36.99 15.35 13.78
C SER A 89 -36.35 16.49 14.58
N GLN A 90 -35.04 16.41 14.79
CA GLN A 90 -34.25 17.47 15.41
C GLN A 90 -33.77 18.45 14.33
N ALA A 91 -33.68 19.72 14.70
CA ALA A 91 -33.09 20.80 13.94
C ALA A 91 -31.90 21.35 14.71
N PHE A 92 -30.86 21.78 13.99
CA PHE A 92 -29.76 22.54 14.55
C PHE A 92 -30.06 24.03 14.44
N VAL A 93 -30.16 24.70 15.59
CA VAL A 93 -30.58 26.10 15.71
C VAL A 93 -29.39 26.94 16.15
N ILE A 94 -29.05 27.93 15.34
CA ILE A 94 -28.13 29.01 15.69
C ILE A 94 -28.99 30.19 16.14
N ARG A 95 -28.76 30.64 17.38
CA ARG A 95 -29.58 31.67 18.04
C ARG A 95 -29.16 33.08 17.67
N ASN A 96 -27.91 33.27 17.25
CA ASN A 96 -27.37 34.57 16.85
C ASN A 96 -26.04 34.40 16.11
N LEU A 97 -25.58 35.48 15.51
CA LEU A 97 -24.35 35.51 14.71
C LEU A 97 -23.06 35.31 15.51
N ASN A 98 -23.08 35.44 16.85
CA ASN A 98 -21.89 35.18 17.66
C ASN A 98 -21.45 33.72 17.57
N PHE A 99 -22.33 32.79 17.20
CA PHE A 99 -21.93 31.39 16.91
C PHE A 99 -20.78 31.30 15.90
N PHE A 100 -20.78 32.13 14.85
CA PHE A 100 -19.74 32.11 13.83
C PHE A 100 -18.41 32.69 14.31
N VAL A 101 -18.42 33.45 15.41
CA VAL A 101 -17.21 34.05 16.01
C VAL A 101 -16.72 33.19 17.16
N ASP A 102 -17.56 32.92 18.15
CA ASP A 102 -17.22 32.23 19.38
C ASP A 102 -16.98 30.72 19.14
N ASN A 103 -17.76 30.12 18.23
CA ASN A 103 -17.67 28.71 17.87
C ASN A 103 -17.17 28.54 16.42
N TYR A 104 -16.21 29.35 16.00
CA TYR A 104 -15.70 29.40 14.62
C TYR A 104 -15.37 28.01 14.05
N THR A 105 -14.62 27.18 14.77
CA THR A 105 -14.24 25.83 14.31
C THR A 105 -15.47 24.94 14.07
N GLN A 106 -16.47 24.99 14.96
CA GLN A 106 -17.69 24.21 14.78
C GLN A 106 -18.50 24.71 13.58
N ALA A 107 -18.60 26.03 13.42
CA ALA A 107 -19.30 26.64 12.28
C ALA A 107 -18.65 26.25 10.94
N VAL A 108 -17.32 26.32 10.84
CA VAL A 108 -16.58 25.95 9.63
C VAL A 108 -16.71 24.45 9.36
N ASN A 109 -16.50 23.59 10.36
CA ASN A 109 -16.56 22.14 10.20
C ASN A 109 -17.98 21.60 9.93
N SER A 110 -19.01 22.39 10.22
CA SER A 110 -20.41 21.97 10.04
C SER A 110 -21.07 22.61 8.82
N LEU A 111 -20.75 23.86 8.50
CA LEU A 111 -21.53 24.70 7.58
C LEU A 111 -20.73 25.34 6.44
N SER A 112 -19.39 25.23 6.42
CA SER A 112 -18.61 25.72 5.28
C SER A 112 -18.96 24.94 4.00
N PHE A 113 -18.72 25.56 2.84
CA PHE A 113 -18.94 24.90 1.55
C PHE A 113 -18.18 23.56 1.45
N VAL A 114 -16.93 23.55 1.90
CA VAL A 114 -16.07 22.36 1.97
C VAL A 114 -16.65 21.31 2.92
N ALA A 115 -17.06 21.71 4.12
CA ALA A 115 -17.68 20.78 5.09
C ALA A 115 -18.97 20.13 4.54
N ILE A 116 -19.83 20.93 3.92
CA ILE A 116 -21.12 20.50 3.40
C ILE A 116 -20.93 19.58 2.18
N ASN A 117 -20.08 19.99 1.22
CA ASN A 117 -19.97 19.32 -0.09
C ASN A 117 -18.93 18.19 -0.11
N GLU A 118 -17.77 18.38 0.53
CA GLU A 118 -16.66 17.42 0.51
C GLU A 118 -16.70 16.46 1.72
N HIS A 119 -17.09 16.96 2.90
CA HIS A 119 -17.14 16.16 4.13
C HIS A 119 -18.53 15.66 4.52
N ALA A 120 -19.58 15.98 3.74
CA ALA A 120 -20.96 15.60 4.00
C ALA A 120 -21.41 15.85 5.46
N SER A 121 -21.11 17.05 5.99
CA SER A 121 -21.32 17.41 7.40
C SER A 121 -22.80 17.43 7.85
N LEU A 122 -23.73 17.79 6.95
CA LEU A 122 -25.16 17.95 7.26
C LEU A 122 -25.84 16.66 7.75
N PRO A 123 -25.66 15.48 7.11
CA PRO A 123 -26.15 14.22 7.65
C PRO A 123 -25.73 14.00 9.11
N THR A 124 -24.44 14.19 9.42
CA THR A 124 -23.92 14.00 10.79
C THR A 124 -24.47 15.05 11.76
N LEU A 125 -24.58 16.31 11.33
CA LEU A 125 -25.11 17.40 12.13
C LEU A 125 -26.59 17.19 12.47
N LEU A 126 -27.40 16.75 11.51
CA LEU A 126 -28.87 16.68 11.63
C LEU A 126 -29.40 15.28 11.93
N THR A 127 -28.52 14.36 12.32
CA THR A 127 -28.92 13.00 12.66
C THR A 127 -29.77 12.98 13.93
N THR A 128 -30.92 12.31 13.88
CA THR A 128 -31.78 12.02 15.04
C THR A 128 -31.48 10.68 15.71
N ALA A 129 -30.71 9.80 15.06
CA ALA A 129 -30.27 8.55 15.64
C ALA A 129 -29.15 8.80 16.65
N SER A 130 -29.44 8.65 17.94
CA SER A 130 -28.39 8.49 18.94
C SER A 130 -27.55 7.27 18.56
N PRO A 131 -26.22 7.37 18.40
CA PRO A 131 -25.38 6.19 18.37
C PRO A 131 -25.65 5.45 19.67
N LYS A 132 -26.21 4.25 19.58
CA LYS A 132 -26.20 3.37 20.75
C LYS A 132 -24.76 2.93 20.86
N ASP A 133 -24.00 3.52 21.78
CA ASP A 133 -22.68 3.02 22.15
C ASP A 133 -22.85 1.57 22.60
N ARG A 134 -22.61 0.64 21.68
CA ARG A 134 -22.65 -0.79 21.95
C ARG A 134 -21.28 -1.19 22.43
N SER A 135 -21.22 -1.87 23.56
CA SER A 135 -19.98 -2.47 24.03
C SER A 135 -19.46 -3.46 22.99
N ILE A 136 -18.18 -3.35 22.67
CA ILE A 136 -17.46 -4.28 21.80
C ILE A 136 -16.68 -5.24 22.69
N TYR A 137 -16.80 -6.53 22.42
CA TYR A 137 -16.12 -7.61 23.16
C TYR A 137 -15.14 -8.33 22.26
N TYR A 138 -13.88 -8.46 22.69
CA TYR A 138 -12.83 -9.13 21.94
C TYR A 138 -12.54 -10.53 22.51
N PRO A 139 -12.74 -11.63 21.75
CA PRO A 139 -12.47 -12.98 22.25
C PRO A 139 -11.00 -13.18 22.70
N LYS A 140 -10.04 -12.57 21.99
CA LYS A 140 -8.61 -12.67 22.28
C LYS A 140 -8.21 -12.29 23.70
N GLU A 141 -8.88 -11.30 24.29
CA GLU A 141 -8.56 -10.81 25.64
C GLU A 141 -8.75 -11.88 26.72
N LYS A 142 -9.55 -12.90 26.41
CA LYS A 142 -9.86 -14.01 27.31
C LYS A 142 -9.10 -15.29 26.94
N ILE A 143 -8.15 -15.28 26.02
CA ILE A 143 -7.37 -16.47 25.62
C ILE A 143 -5.94 -16.34 26.15
N HIS A 144 -5.60 -17.06 27.23
CA HIS A 144 -4.25 -16.97 27.83
C HIS A 144 -3.14 -17.48 26.91
N SER A 145 -3.41 -18.48 26.06
CA SER A 145 -2.45 -19.07 25.12
C SER A 145 -2.43 -18.39 23.74
N TYR A 146 -2.95 -17.16 23.64
CA TYR A 146 -3.12 -16.49 22.35
C TYR A 146 -1.79 -16.27 21.61
N SER A 147 -0.70 -16.04 22.34
CA SER A 147 0.65 -15.84 21.81
C SER A 147 1.42 -17.14 21.53
N HIS A 148 0.77 -18.32 21.55
CA HIS A 148 1.44 -19.60 21.33
C HIS A 148 2.11 -19.66 19.95
N ALA A 149 3.40 -19.97 19.93
CA ALA A 149 4.21 -20.06 18.72
C ALA A 149 4.11 -21.46 18.09
N ILE A 150 4.23 -21.50 16.75
CA ILE A 150 4.28 -22.72 15.95
C ILE A 150 5.70 -22.93 15.44
N ALA A 151 6.24 -24.13 15.65
CA ALA A 151 7.52 -24.53 15.10
C ALA A 151 7.47 -24.60 13.56
N SER A 152 8.53 -24.14 12.90
CA SER A 152 8.68 -24.26 11.45
C SER A 152 8.75 -25.72 10.99
N ASN A 153 8.49 -25.98 9.70
CA ASN A 153 8.62 -27.33 9.16
C ASN A 153 10.08 -27.85 9.18
N ARG A 154 10.26 -29.17 9.03
CA ARG A 154 11.57 -29.84 9.12
C ARG A 154 12.60 -29.32 8.11
N LEU A 155 12.18 -28.87 6.92
CA LEU A 155 13.09 -28.34 5.90
C LEU A 155 13.42 -26.86 6.11
N ALA A 156 12.75 -26.19 7.04
CA ALA A 156 12.88 -24.75 7.21
C ALA A 156 14.29 -24.33 7.60
N SER A 157 15.02 -25.10 8.41
CA SER A 157 16.41 -24.77 8.77
C SER A 157 17.33 -24.70 7.54
N THR A 158 17.14 -25.63 6.59
CA THR A 158 17.90 -25.70 5.33
C THR A 158 17.41 -24.69 4.29
N LEU A 159 16.10 -24.51 4.16
CA LEU A 159 15.52 -23.61 3.16
C LEU A 159 15.60 -22.15 3.57
N ARG A 160 15.70 -21.82 4.86
CA ARG A 160 15.67 -20.43 5.34
C ARG A 160 16.76 -19.54 4.73
N PRO A 161 18.05 -19.93 4.70
CA PRO A 161 19.09 -19.14 4.02
C PRO A 161 18.77 -18.92 2.53
N LEU A 162 18.37 -19.98 1.83
CA LEU A 162 18.00 -19.93 0.41
C LEU A 162 16.78 -19.04 0.17
N ALA A 163 15.79 -19.09 1.06
CA ALA A 163 14.56 -18.31 0.99
C ALA A 163 14.85 -16.82 1.16
N TYR A 164 15.70 -16.44 2.12
CA TYR A 164 16.07 -15.04 2.33
C TYR A 164 16.93 -14.48 1.19
N ASN A 165 17.84 -15.29 0.63
CA ASN A 165 18.73 -14.85 -0.45
C ASN A 165 18.01 -14.79 -1.80
N TYR A 166 17.27 -15.83 -2.17
CA TYR A 166 16.74 -15.98 -3.54
C TYR A 166 15.26 -15.64 -3.70
N PHE A 167 14.53 -15.45 -2.59
CA PHE A 167 13.18 -14.87 -2.58
C PHE A 167 13.19 -13.46 -1.97
N GLY A 168 14.35 -12.80 -1.93
CA GLY A 168 14.54 -11.41 -1.51
C GLY A 168 14.91 -10.45 -2.65
N VAL A 169 15.64 -9.39 -2.31
CA VAL A 169 16.19 -8.42 -3.29
C VAL A 169 17.33 -9.06 -4.06
N ILE A 170 17.39 -8.82 -5.38
CA ILE A 170 18.52 -9.27 -6.21
C ILE A 170 19.73 -8.38 -5.88
N SER A 171 20.82 -8.99 -5.42
CA SER A 171 22.09 -8.29 -5.15
C SER A 171 22.70 -7.77 -6.44
N ASP A 172 23.45 -6.66 -6.36
CA ASP A 172 24.14 -6.07 -7.51
C ASP A 172 25.36 -6.90 -7.96
N ASP A 173 25.96 -7.65 -7.04
CA ASP A 173 27.13 -8.47 -7.35
C ASP A 173 26.76 -9.82 -8.00
N ASP A 174 25.50 -10.23 -7.93
CA ASP A 174 25.04 -11.54 -8.40
C ASP A 174 24.50 -11.46 -9.84
N THR A 175 25.43 -11.42 -10.80
CA THR A 175 25.11 -11.35 -12.23
C THR A 175 24.32 -12.58 -12.71
N GLU A 176 24.64 -13.78 -12.21
CA GLU A 176 23.93 -15.00 -12.61
C GLU A 176 22.46 -14.94 -12.15
N PHE A 177 22.21 -14.53 -10.91
CA PHE A 177 20.87 -14.39 -10.37
C PHE A 177 20.07 -13.31 -11.11
N MET A 178 20.67 -12.17 -11.43
CA MET A 178 20.04 -11.12 -12.24
C MET A 178 19.64 -11.64 -13.62
N GLU A 179 20.54 -12.33 -14.33
CA GLU A 179 20.27 -12.85 -15.67
C GLU A 179 19.17 -13.91 -15.68
N ARG A 180 19.18 -14.82 -14.71
CA ARG A 180 18.25 -15.96 -14.66
C ARG A 180 16.90 -15.62 -14.04
N CYS A 181 16.84 -14.67 -13.11
CA CYS A 181 15.62 -14.41 -12.32
C CYS A 181 14.93 -13.08 -12.64
N TYR A 182 15.54 -12.18 -13.40
CA TYR A 182 14.83 -10.99 -13.87
C TYR A 182 13.70 -11.36 -14.84
N VAL A 183 12.52 -10.78 -14.65
CA VAL A 183 11.34 -10.98 -15.53
C VAL A 183 11.10 -9.71 -16.33
N SER A 184 11.17 -9.81 -17.67
CA SER A 184 10.87 -8.68 -18.56
C SER A 184 9.42 -8.73 -19.05
N GLN A 185 8.85 -7.58 -19.42
CA GLN A 185 7.45 -7.50 -19.88
C GLN A 185 7.19 -8.30 -21.16
N ARG A 186 8.22 -8.50 -21.99
CA ARG A 186 8.13 -9.29 -23.22
C ARG A 186 7.90 -10.78 -22.94
N ASP A 187 8.37 -11.29 -21.81
CA ASP A 187 8.39 -12.73 -21.50
C ASP A 187 6.99 -13.35 -21.35
N TYR A 188 5.92 -12.54 -21.21
CA TYR A 188 4.56 -13.04 -20.95
C TYR A 188 3.44 -12.46 -21.85
N ARG A 189 3.73 -11.64 -22.86
CA ARG A 189 2.68 -11.15 -23.81
C ARG A 189 1.96 -12.32 -24.52
N THR A 190 2.64 -13.43 -24.78
CA THR A 190 2.08 -14.64 -25.41
C THR A 190 1.23 -15.50 -24.47
N THR A 191 1.35 -15.35 -23.14
CA THR A 191 0.57 -16.13 -22.15
C THR A 191 -0.78 -15.46 -21.85
N PHE A 192 -0.97 -14.21 -22.30
CA PHE A 192 -2.04 -13.32 -21.87
C PHE A 192 -3.27 -13.26 -22.77
N GLU A 193 -3.21 -13.79 -24.00
CA GLU A 193 -4.36 -13.77 -24.93
C GLU A 193 -5.57 -14.58 -24.43
N GLY A 194 -5.42 -15.38 -23.36
CA GLY A 194 -6.52 -16.07 -22.68
C GLY A 194 -7.02 -15.41 -21.39
N MET A 195 -6.43 -14.30 -20.92
CA MET A 195 -6.66 -13.75 -19.58
C MET A 195 -7.56 -12.50 -19.58
N HIS A 196 -8.88 -12.70 -19.51
CA HIS A 196 -9.88 -11.63 -19.41
C HIS A 196 -10.03 -11.00 -18.00
N SER A 197 -9.11 -11.21 -17.03
CA SER A 197 -9.42 -10.97 -15.60
C SER A 197 -8.33 -10.39 -14.69
N LEU A 198 -7.18 -9.94 -15.19
CA LEU A 198 -6.14 -9.38 -14.31
C LEU A 198 -6.06 -7.87 -14.49
N ILE A 199 -6.42 -7.13 -13.44
CA ILE A 199 -6.17 -5.70 -13.34
C ILE A 199 -4.65 -5.51 -13.28
N HIS A 200 -4.10 -4.72 -14.20
CA HIS A 200 -2.67 -4.48 -14.29
C HIS A 200 -2.24 -3.25 -13.48
N ASP A 201 -1.04 -3.34 -12.91
CA ASP A 201 -0.31 -2.17 -12.44
C ASP A 201 0.11 -1.33 -13.66
N SER A 202 -0.55 -0.20 -13.87
CA SER A 202 -0.40 0.66 -15.04
C SER A 202 -0.23 2.10 -14.63
N LEU A 203 0.28 2.91 -15.56
CA LEU A 203 0.27 4.36 -15.42
C LEU A 203 -1.14 4.86 -15.05
N THR A 204 -1.24 5.70 -14.02
CA THR A 204 -2.52 6.29 -13.62
C THR A 204 -2.87 7.46 -14.54
N PRO A 205 -4.16 7.78 -14.74
CA PRO A 205 -4.58 8.96 -15.51
C PRO A 205 -3.95 10.26 -14.97
N TYR A 206 -3.75 10.33 -13.66
CA TYR A 206 -3.06 11.45 -13.00
C TYR A 206 -1.64 11.62 -13.54
N LEU A 207 -0.81 10.58 -13.52
CA LEU A 207 0.58 10.67 -14.01
C LEU A 207 0.67 10.86 -15.53
N GLU A 208 -0.27 10.27 -16.28
CA GLU A 208 -0.35 10.46 -17.73
C GLU A 208 -0.62 11.93 -18.10
N HIS A 209 -1.51 12.60 -17.36
CA HIS A 209 -1.79 14.04 -17.54
C HIS A 209 -0.52 14.89 -17.37
N TYR A 210 0.40 14.50 -16.49
CA TYR A 210 1.69 15.17 -16.29
C TYR A 210 2.80 14.74 -17.27
N GLY A 211 2.46 13.98 -18.31
CA GLY A 211 3.39 13.61 -19.38
C GLY A 211 4.38 12.49 -19.02
N VAL A 212 4.09 11.71 -17.96
CA VAL A 212 4.81 10.48 -17.64
C VAL A 212 4.52 9.43 -18.70
N LYS A 213 5.52 8.66 -19.10
CA LYS A 213 5.40 7.63 -20.15
C LYS A 213 5.54 6.24 -19.56
N GLN A 214 4.60 5.35 -19.88
CA GLN A 214 4.73 3.93 -19.59
C GLN A 214 5.97 3.34 -20.28
N LEU A 215 6.85 2.69 -19.50
CA LEU A 215 7.96 1.92 -20.05
C LEU A 215 7.49 0.55 -20.50
N GLU A 216 7.92 0.20 -21.71
CA GLU A 216 7.90 -1.16 -22.21
C GLU A 216 9.28 -1.77 -22.01
N ASP A 217 9.43 -2.68 -21.04
CA ASP A 217 10.69 -3.38 -20.83
C ASP A 217 10.85 -4.53 -21.83
N THR A 218 11.48 -4.21 -22.96
CA THR A 218 11.81 -5.16 -24.03
C THR A 218 13.05 -6.02 -23.74
N GLY A 219 13.66 -5.90 -22.54
CA GLY A 219 14.87 -6.61 -22.17
C GLY A 219 16.18 -5.97 -22.66
N LYS A 220 16.10 -4.83 -23.36
CA LYS A 220 17.25 -4.01 -23.81
C LYS A 220 17.17 -2.55 -23.31
N GLY A 221 16.39 -2.29 -22.25
CA GLY A 221 16.27 -0.95 -21.66
C GLY A 221 15.21 -0.03 -22.26
N GLY A 222 14.47 -0.49 -23.27
CA GLY A 222 13.30 0.21 -23.82
C GLY A 222 13.56 1.67 -24.20
N LYS A 223 12.53 2.51 -24.01
CA LYS A 223 12.58 3.95 -24.30
C LYS A 223 13.59 4.72 -23.43
N LEU A 224 13.82 4.29 -22.18
CA LEU A 224 14.76 4.93 -21.26
C LEU A 224 16.20 4.76 -21.73
N GLY A 225 16.64 3.53 -22.01
CA GLY A 225 17.99 3.25 -22.53
C GLY A 225 18.26 3.95 -23.86
N GLY A 226 17.25 4.05 -24.72
CA GLY A 226 17.30 4.85 -25.95
C GLY A 226 17.49 6.34 -25.69
N ARG A 227 16.81 6.91 -24.67
CA ARG A 227 16.94 8.32 -24.30
C ARG A 227 18.31 8.63 -23.70
N LEU A 228 18.81 7.78 -22.80
CA LEU A 228 20.17 7.87 -22.25
C LEU A 228 21.22 7.89 -23.38
N THR A 229 21.11 6.95 -24.33
CA THR A 229 22.00 6.87 -25.49
C THR A 229 21.90 8.12 -26.38
N LYS A 230 20.69 8.61 -26.63
CA LYS A 230 20.44 9.81 -27.45
C LYS A 230 21.01 11.07 -26.82
N ASN A 231 20.90 11.22 -25.51
CA ASN A 231 21.41 12.39 -24.79
C ASN A 231 22.92 12.46 -24.84
N LEU A 232 23.60 11.34 -24.60
CA LEU A 232 25.05 11.22 -24.78
C LEU A 232 25.49 11.53 -26.21
N LYS A 233 24.81 10.98 -27.23
CA LYS A 233 25.15 11.22 -28.64
C LYS A 233 24.95 12.67 -29.08
N LYS A 234 23.95 13.37 -28.54
CA LYS A 234 23.61 14.74 -28.93
C LYS A 234 24.30 15.80 -28.09
N GLY A 235 25.15 15.43 -27.12
CA GLY A 235 25.73 16.37 -26.17
C GLY A 235 24.66 17.15 -25.39
N ARG A 236 23.48 16.54 -25.17
CA ARG A 236 22.43 17.14 -24.35
C ARG A 236 22.78 16.89 -22.89
N HIS A 237 23.53 17.82 -22.35
CA HIS A 237 23.95 17.85 -20.96
C HIS A 237 22.88 18.54 -20.09
N GLY A 238 22.74 18.15 -18.81
CA GLY A 238 21.83 18.84 -17.88
C GLY A 238 20.38 18.31 -17.84
N GLU A 239 20.10 17.09 -18.33
CA GLU A 239 18.77 16.49 -18.24
C GLU A 239 18.65 15.55 -17.03
N VAL A 240 17.63 15.79 -16.20
CA VAL A 240 17.20 14.88 -15.13
C VAL A 240 16.03 14.03 -15.63
N LEU A 241 16.20 12.71 -15.61
CA LEU A 241 15.17 11.73 -15.90
C LEU A 241 14.63 11.16 -14.59
N VAL A 242 13.32 10.91 -14.53
CA VAL A 242 12.70 10.32 -13.33
C VAL A 242 12.06 8.99 -13.68
N LEU A 243 12.37 7.98 -12.86
CA LEU A 243 11.78 6.66 -12.92
C LEU A 243 10.77 6.49 -11.78
N PHE A 244 9.50 6.51 -12.13
CA PHE A 244 8.37 6.22 -11.25
C PHE A 244 8.02 4.74 -11.25
N GLY A 245 7.50 4.28 -10.13
CA GLY A 245 6.93 2.94 -9.98
C GLY A 245 6.51 2.72 -8.53
N GLY A 246 5.48 1.90 -8.33
CA GLY A 246 5.04 1.47 -7.01
C GLY A 246 6.11 0.77 -6.16
N LYS A 247 5.77 0.51 -4.89
CA LYS A 247 6.60 -0.28 -3.98
C LYS A 247 6.77 -1.69 -4.55
N GLY A 248 8.01 -2.17 -4.70
CA GLY A 248 8.23 -3.53 -5.21
C GLY A 248 8.04 -3.71 -6.73
N SER A 249 7.89 -2.62 -7.50
CA SER A 249 7.85 -2.67 -8.97
C SER A 249 9.18 -3.03 -9.63
N GLY A 250 10.28 -2.99 -8.86
CA GLY A 250 11.61 -3.39 -9.33
C GLY A 250 12.47 -2.25 -9.90
N LYS A 251 12.21 -0.98 -9.54
CA LYS A 251 12.98 0.21 -9.96
C LYS A 251 14.50 0.01 -9.91
N SER A 252 15.05 -0.26 -8.72
CA SER A 252 16.49 -0.47 -8.52
C SER A 252 17.03 -1.66 -9.31
N THR A 253 16.27 -2.77 -9.35
CA THR A 253 16.62 -3.97 -10.12
C THR A 253 16.67 -3.68 -11.62
N PHE A 254 15.73 -2.90 -12.14
CA PHE A 254 15.70 -2.46 -13.53
C PHE A 254 16.89 -1.54 -13.85
N ILE A 255 17.20 -0.57 -12.98
CA ILE A 255 18.34 0.33 -13.18
C ILE A 255 19.65 -0.45 -13.21
N LYS A 256 19.90 -1.32 -12.22
CA LYS A 256 21.11 -2.16 -12.15
C LYS A 256 21.21 -3.08 -13.37
N ARG A 257 20.11 -3.71 -13.79
CA ARG A 257 20.11 -4.49 -15.03
C ARG A 257 20.44 -3.64 -16.26
N LEU A 258 19.84 -2.46 -16.39
CA LEU A 258 20.01 -1.59 -17.55
C LEU A 258 21.42 -1.00 -17.65
N LEU A 259 22.06 -0.70 -16.52
CA LEU A 259 23.29 0.08 -16.51
C LEU A 259 24.52 -0.73 -16.10
N HIS A 260 24.36 -1.78 -15.31
CA HIS A 260 25.47 -2.59 -14.79
C HIS A 260 25.56 -3.96 -15.49
N HIS A 261 24.51 -4.79 -15.42
CA HIS A 261 24.59 -6.17 -15.93
C HIS A 261 24.38 -6.32 -17.44
N LYS A 262 23.46 -5.54 -18.03
CA LYS A 262 23.15 -5.60 -19.47
C LYS A 262 23.05 -4.22 -20.12
N PRO A 263 24.08 -3.37 -19.99
CA PRO A 263 24.11 -2.07 -20.65
C PRO A 263 24.06 -2.19 -22.19
N PRO A 264 23.32 -1.29 -22.87
CA PRO A 264 23.46 -1.12 -24.31
C PRO A 264 24.94 -0.91 -24.68
N ARG A 265 25.44 -1.60 -25.72
CA ARG A 265 26.85 -1.55 -26.14
C ARG A 265 27.42 -0.13 -26.20
N TRP A 266 26.64 0.81 -26.74
CA TRP A 266 27.06 2.21 -26.82
C TRP A 266 27.38 2.84 -25.45
N LEU A 267 26.61 2.53 -24.40
CA LEU A 267 26.86 3.03 -23.06
C LEU A 267 28.13 2.42 -22.45
N ILE A 268 28.43 1.15 -22.75
CA ILE A 268 29.67 0.50 -22.28
C ILE A 268 30.90 1.27 -22.77
N ASP A 269 30.91 1.59 -24.05
CA ASP A 269 32.09 2.16 -24.71
C ASP A 269 32.22 3.68 -24.44
N HIS A 270 31.10 4.39 -24.32
CA HIS A 270 31.06 5.86 -24.31
C HIS A 270 30.50 6.46 -23.02
N SER A 271 30.39 5.70 -21.94
CA SER A 271 29.92 6.27 -20.66
C SER A 271 30.65 5.77 -19.42
N VAL A 272 30.61 6.61 -18.39
CA VAL A 272 30.95 6.25 -17.01
C VAL A 272 29.67 6.36 -16.19
N ILE A 273 29.30 5.25 -15.57
CA ILE A 273 28.06 5.11 -14.82
C ILE A 273 28.40 5.15 -13.33
N CYS A 274 27.68 5.99 -12.59
CA CYS A 274 27.77 6.11 -11.14
C CYS A 274 26.37 5.86 -10.55
N ILE A 275 26.23 4.80 -9.76
CA ILE A 275 24.97 4.49 -9.07
C ILE A 275 25.13 4.83 -7.59
N LEU A 276 24.36 5.82 -7.13
CA LEU A 276 24.33 6.27 -5.74
C LEU A 276 23.10 5.64 -5.08
N ASP A 277 23.32 4.64 -4.23
CA ASP A 277 22.27 3.97 -3.49
C ASP A 277 22.09 4.63 -2.13
N LEU A 278 20.96 5.32 -1.92
CA LEU A 278 20.69 6.00 -0.66
C LEU A 278 20.10 5.09 0.42
N LEU A 279 19.81 3.80 0.15
CA LEU A 279 19.02 2.91 1.02
C LEU A 279 19.46 2.85 2.50
N LYS A 280 20.76 3.05 2.79
CA LYS A 280 21.33 2.97 4.15
C LYS A 280 21.82 4.31 4.70
N VAL A 281 21.49 5.41 4.04
CA VAL A 281 21.96 6.75 4.43
C VAL A 281 20.92 7.40 5.35
N PRO A 282 21.32 7.95 6.52
CA PRO A 282 20.41 8.64 7.44
C PRO A 282 19.64 9.80 6.79
N ASP A 283 18.46 10.10 7.35
CA ASP A 283 17.52 11.12 6.85
C ASP A 283 17.94 12.56 7.24
N GLU A 284 19.17 12.94 6.90
CA GLU A 284 19.76 14.25 7.20
C GLU A 284 20.38 14.87 5.93
N LYS A 285 19.98 16.10 5.59
CA LYS A 285 20.40 16.76 4.33
C LYS A 285 21.92 16.82 4.16
N GLU A 286 22.65 17.21 5.21
CA GLU A 286 24.12 17.31 5.17
C GLU A 286 24.79 15.95 4.99
N VAL A 287 24.29 14.92 5.67
CA VAL A 287 24.80 13.55 5.55
C VAL A 287 24.55 13.00 4.15
N ILE A 288 23.35 13.21 3.60
CA ILE A 288 22.98 12.82 2.24
C ILE A 288 23.86 13.56 1.22
N ARG A 289 24.02 14.88 1.35
CA ARG A 289 24.87 15.70 0.45
C ARG A 289 26.30 15.18 0.44
N ASN A 290 26.88 14.97 1.61
CA ASN A 290 28.24 14.46 1.75
C ASN A 290 28.38 13.04 1.19
N TYR A 291 27.40 12.17 1.42
CA TYR A 291 27.37 10.82 0.85
C TYR A 291 27.32 10.86 -0.68
N ILE A 292 26.43 11.66 -1.26
CA ILE A 292 26.27 11.83 -2.71
C ILE A 292 27.60 12.24 -3.34
N TRP A 293 28.17 13.37 -2.90
CA TRP A 293 29.38 13.91 -3.54
C TRP A 293 30.61 13.04 -3.31
N SER A 294 30.79 12.48 -2.12
CA SER A 294 31.94 11.61 -1.84
C SER A 294 31.88 10.29 -2.63
N ASN A 295 30.72 9.65 -2.73
CA ASN A 295 30.58 8.42 -3.51
C ASN A 295 30.56 8.66 -5.02
N LEU A 296 30.12 9.84 -5.46
CA LEU A 296 30.23 10.25 -6.85
C LEU A 296 31.70 10.40 -7.25
N VAL A 297 32.53 11.05 -6.43
CA VAL A 297 33.98 11.12 -6.64
C VAL A 297 34.61 9.73 -6.69
N LYS A 298 34.31 8.86 -5.71
CA LYS A 298 34.81 7.48 -5.70
C LYS A 298 34.42 6.70 -6.96
N SER A 299 33.18 6.86 -7.41
CA SER A 299 32.63 6.14 -8.57
C SER A 299 33.19 6.66 -9.90
N LEU A 300 33.54 7.95 -9.96
CA LEU A 300 34.17 8.58 -11.12
C LEU A 300 35.68 8.29 -11.20
N ASP A 301 36.37 8.14 -10.06
CA ASP A 301 37.82 7.93 -10.01
C ASP A 301 38.24 6.47 -10.29
N LYS A 302 37.75 5.89 -11.39
CA LYS A 302 38.05 4.49 -11.76
C LYS A 302 39.52 4.22 -12.07
N GLU A 303 40.27 5.26 -12.46
CA GLU A 303 41.71 5.17 -12.71
C GLU A 303 42.55 5.49 -11.46
N ASN A 304 41.92 5.68 -10.28
CA ASN A 304 42.57 6.03 -9.01
C ASN A 304 43.50 7.25 -9.11
N LEU A 305 43.13 8.24 -9.92
CA LEU A 305 43.91 9.45 -10.17
C LEU A 305 44.07 10.28 -8.90
N LEU A 306 43.08 10.27 -8.00
CA LEU A 306 43.16 11.02 -6.75
C LEU A 306 44.18 10.42 -5.77
N GLN A 307 44.52 9.14 -5.94
CA GLN A 307 45.58 8.44 -5.21
C GLN A 307 46.88 8.36 -6.01
N GLY A 308 46.90 8.92 -7.23
CA GLY A 308 48.07 8.94 -8.09
C GLY A 308 49.19 9.85 -7.59
N ASN A 309 50.33 9.78 -8.26
CA ASN A 309 51.48 10.63 -7.97
C ASN A 309 51.12 12.12 -8.08
N ARG A 310 51.80 12.96 -7.28
CA ARG A 310 51.59 14.42 -7.24
C ARG A 310 51.64 15.07 -8.63
N SER A 311 52.57 14.67 -9.48
CA SER A 311 52.68 15.19 -10.85
C SER A 311 51.47 14.85 -11.72
N VAL A 312 50.91 13.65 -11.59
CA VAL A 312 49.72 13.20 -12.33
C VAL A 312 48.50 14.01 -11.88
N LEU A 313 48.33 14.17 -10.57
CA LEU A 313 47.26 14.98 -9.96
C LEU A 313 47.27 16.41 -10.49
N LEU A 314 48.43 17.08 -10.43
CA LEU A 314 48.58 18.48 -10.82
C LEU A 314 48.40 18.68 -12.33
N ASN A 315 48.96 17.79 -13.16
CA ASN A 315 48.86 17.96 -14.61
C ASN A 315 47.49 17.56 -15.17
N THR A 316 46.81 16.61 -14.53
CA THR A 316 45.58 16.02 -15.07
C THR A 316 44.33 16.63 -14.44
N LEU A 317 44.26 16.62 -13.10
CA LEU A 317 43.05 16.97 -12.37
C LEU A 317 43.09 18.38 -11.79
N PHE A 318 44.24 18.89 -11.37
CA PHE A 318 44.31 20.18 -10.64
C PHE A 318 45.07 21.27 -11.38
N SER A 319 45.21 21.14 -12.70
CA SER A 319 46.04 22.05 -13.51
C SER A 319 45.62 23.51 -13.42
N ASP A 320 44.32 23.79 -13.34
CA ASP A 320 43.78 25.15 -13.21
C ASP A 320 44.16 25.78 -11.86
N ARG A 321 43.86 25.11 -10.74
CA ARG A 321 44.18 25.59 -9.40
C ARG A 321 45.69 25.63 -9.18
N PHE A 322 46.45 24.73 -9.80
CA PHE A 322 47.90 24.71 -9.70
C PHE A 322 48.56 25.90 -10.40
N GLU A 323 48.13 26.24 -11.63
CA GLU A 323 48.67 27.43 -12.31
C GLU A 323 48.33 28.72 -11.55
N VAL A 324 47.14 28.83 -10.95
CA VAL A 324 46.80 29.97 -10.08
C VAL A 324 47.68 30.00 -8.83
N ALA A 325 47.85 28.87 -8.15
CA ALA A 325 48.69 28.77 -6.95
C ALA A 325 50.15 29.17 -7.22
N LYS A 326 50.71 28.84 -8.40
CA LYS A 326 52.06 29.29 -8.81
C LYS A 326 52.19 30.82 -8.85
N CYS A 327 51.13 31.51 -9.27
CA CYS A 327 51.10 32.96 -9.34
C CYS A 327 50.78 33.62 -7.98
N GLN A 328 50.21 32.88 -7.04
CA GLN A 328 49.69 33.38 -5.76
C GLN A 328 50.38 32.68 -4.57
N ASP A 329 49.78 31.64 -4.01
CA ASP A 329 50.21 30.98 -2.76
C ASP A 329 51.66 30.46 -2.76
N LEU A 330 52.18 30.11 -3.95
CA LEU A 330 53.52 29.57 -4.13
C LEU A 330 54.50 30.61 -4.73
N SER A 331 54.04 31.83 -4.97
CA SER A 331 54.85 32.91 -5.53
C SER A 331 55.98 33.29 -4.57
N GLY A 332 57.20 33.42 -5.11
CA GLY A 332 58.39 33.74 -4.34
C GLY A 332 59.04 32.56 -3.59
N LEU A 333 58.46 31.36 -3.63
CA LEU A 333 59.06 30.13 -3.11
C LEU A 333 59.82 29.40 -4.22
N SER A 334 61.03 28.91 -3.92
CA SER A 334 61.78 28.07 -4.88
C SER A 334 61.09 26.71 -5.05
N PRO A 335 60.86 26.20 -6.28
CA PRO A 335 60.21 24.90 -6.51
C PRO A 335 60.89 23.71 -5.83
N ASP A 336 62.21 23.80 -5.62
CA ASP A 336 63.02 22.76 -4.97
C ASP A 336 63.06 22.91 -3.44
N SER A 337 62.47 23.98 -2.89
CA SER A 337 62.46 24.21 -1.44
C SER A 337 61.49 23.29 -0.71
N GLU A 338 61.85 22.91 0.52
CA GLU A 338 60.97 22.16 1.42
C GLU A 338 59.68 22.94 1.70
N THR A 339 59.78 24.26 1.89
CA THR A 339 58.64 25.16 2.12
C THR A 339 57.63 25.16 0.97
N TYR A 340 58.10 25.15 -0.28
CA TYR A 340 57.22 25.03 -1.46
C TYR A 340 56.49 23.69 -1.45
N ASN A 341 57.20 22.60 -1.13
CA ASN A 341 56.62 21.26 -1.11
C ASN A 341 55.56 21.09 -0.02
N VAL A 342 55.80 21.59 1.19
CA VAL A 342 54.83 21.56 2.29
C VAL A 342 53.57 22.35 1.90
N LYS A 343 53.74 23.59 1.41
CA LYS A 343 52.60 24.44 1.03
C LYS A 343 51.79 23.84 -0.12
N LEU A 344 52.46 23.29 -1.14
CA LEU A 344 51.79 22.62 -2.24
C LEU A 344 51.01 21.37 -1.79
N ASN A 345 51.56 20.60 -0.84
CA ASN A 345 50.85 19.43 -0.31
C ASN A 345 49.60 19.84 0.50
N GLU A 346 49.65 20.94 1.26
CA GLU A 346 48.47 21.50 1.95
C GLU A 346 47.38 21.93 0.96
N LEU A 347 47.77 22.62 -0.13
CA LEU A 347 46.84 23.03 -1.19
C LEU A 347 46.19 21.82 -1.86
N ILE A 348 46.97 20.80 -2.20
CA ILE A 348 46.46 19.56 -2.78
C ILE A 348 45.49 18.87 -1.82
N ALA A 349 45.80 18.79 -0.52
CA ALA A 349 44.89 18.22 0.47
C ALA A 349 43.56 18.98 0.52
N THR A 350 43.63 20.31 0.50
CA THR A 350 42.45 21.19 0.45
C THR A 350 41.63 20.94 -0.82
N TRP A 351 42.27 20.87 -1.99
CA TRP A 351 41.56 20.62 -3.25
C TRP A 351 40.95 19.22 -3.32
N LYS A 352 41.59 18.20 -2.73
CA LYS A 352 41.04 16.84 -2.62
C LYS A 352 39.81 16.77 -1.71
N SER A 353 39.72 17.65 -0.71
CA SER A 353 38.56 17.71 0.19
C SER A 353 37.32 18.33 -0.44
N ASP A 354 37.50 19.11 -1.51
CA ASP A 354 36.41 19.70 -2.30
C ASP A 354 35.86 18.70 -3.32
N HIS A 355 34.95 17.84 -2.86
CA HIS A 355 34.38 16.76 -3.67
C HIS A 355 33.65 17.26 -4.93
N ASN A 356 32.99 18.43 -4.88
CA ASN A 356 32.29 18.98 -6.06
C ASN A 356 33.31 19.34 -7.15
N TYR A 357 34.39 20.03 -6.77
CA TYR A 357 35.49 20.32 -7.69
C TYR A 357 36.16 19.05 -8.22
N CYS A 358 36.49 18.08 -7.36
CA CYS A 358 37.06 16.80 -7.80
C CYS A 358 36.16 16.08 -8.81
N ALA A 359 34.85 16.03 -8.54
CA ALA A 359 33.88 15.44 -9.45
C ALA A 359 33.88 16.12 -10.82
N LYS A 360 33.85 17.46 -10.87
CA LYS A 360 33.93 18.23 -12.12
C LYS A 360 35.18 17.90 -12.93
N ARG A 361 36.34 17.84 -12.25
CA ARG A 361 37.62 17.53 -12.90
C ARG A 361 37.68 16.10 -13.44
N LEU A 362 37.12 15.14 -12.71
CA LEU A 362 36.98 13.76 -13.17
C LEU A 362 36.03 13.64 -14.37
N VAL A 363 34.91 14.37 -14.38
CA VAL A 363 34.00 14.38 -15.53
C VAL A 363 34.69 14.97 -16.77
N ASN A 364 35.43 16.07 -16.61
CA ASN A 364 36.21 16.66 -17.71
C ASN A 364 37.25 15.68 -18.26
N PHE A 365 37.92 14.93 -17.37
CA PHE A 365 38.87 13.89 -17.72
C PHE A 365 38.24 12.72 -18.52
N TRP A 366 37.01 12.34 -18.20
CA TRP A 366 36.27 11.34 -18.97
C TRP A 366 35.77 11.90 -20.29
N SER A 367 35.33 13.16 -20.31
CA SER A 367 34.89 13.87 -21.51
C SER A 367 36.03 13.97 -22.54
N SER A 368 37.27 14.23 -22.11
CA SER A 368 38.44 14.25 -23.00
C SER A 368 38.77 12.88 -23.60
N ARG A 369 38.19 11.79 -23.07
CA ARG A 369 38.27 10.41 -23.61
C ARG A 369 37.01 9.99 -24.35
N SER A 370 36.17 10.94 -24.76
CA SER A 370 34.89 10.69 -25.44
C SER A 370 33.91 9.86 -24.61
N LYS A 371 34.00 9.90 -23.28
CA LYS A 371 33.05 9.26 -22.36
C LYS A 371 32.19 10.32 -21.65
N GLY A 372 30.88 10.17 -21.73
CA GLY A 372 29.95 10.98 -20.93
C GLY A 372 29.62 10.31 -19.60
N VAL A 373 29.09 11.09 -18.65
CA VAL A 373 28.75 10.58 -17.32
C VAL A 373 27.23 10.39 -17.18
N ILE A 374 26.84 9.27 -16.59
CA ILE A 374 25.47 9.00 -16.15
C ILE A 374 25.49 8.82 -14.64
N VAL A 375 24.73 9.64 -13.93
CA VAL A 375 24.56 9.53 -12.47
C VAL A 375 23.18 9.00 -12.18
N VAL A 376 23.08 8.00 -11.31
CA VAL A 376 21.81 7.50 -10.77
C VAL A 376 21.74 7.84 -9.30
N VAL A 377 20.62 8.41 -8.86
CA VAL A 377 20.25 8.57 -7.46
C VAL A 377 19.07 7.62 -7.18
N ASP A 378 19.36 6.48 -6.56
CA ASP A 378 18.40 5.38 -6.34
C ASP A 378 17.92 5.34 -4.88
N ASN A 379 16.77 4.70 -4.64
CA ASN A 379 16.14 4.53 -3.32
C ASN A 379 15.87 5.84 -2.55
N THR A 380 15.59 6.93 -3.26
CA THR A 380 15.16 8.20 -2.62
C THR A 380 13.82 8.06 -1.91
N ASP A 381 13.03 7.07 -2.33
CA ASP A 381 11.63 6.86 -1.95
C ASP A 381 11.42 6.33 -0.52
N GLN A 382 12.50 6.08 0.22
CA GLN A 382 12.46 5.71 1.64
C GLN A 382 12.38 6.91 2.60
N TYR A 383 12.74 8.11 2.13
CA TYR A 383 12.83 9.30 2.96
C TYR A 383 11.49 10.02 3.12
N ALA A 384 11.39 10.93 4.09
CA ALA A 384 10.26 11.85 4.16
C ALA A 384 10.22 12.80 2.95
N SER A 385 9.03 13.30 2.59
CA SER A 385 8.83 14.11 1.37
C SER A 385 9.82 15.28 1.24
N SER A 386 10.09 16.00 2.33
CA SER A 386 11.04 17.14 2.32
C SER A 386 12.49 16.78 1.96
N ILE A 387 12.91 15.53 2.21
CA ILE A 387 14.24 15.04 1.91
C ILE A 387 14.28 14.42 0.51
N GLN A 388 13.16 13.88 0.03
CA GLN A 388 13.01 13.50 -1.38
C GLN A 388 13.13 14.71 -2.31
N ASP A 389 12.46 15.82 -1.96
CA ASP A 389 12.61 17.10 -2.67
C ASP A 389 14.07 17.53 -2.71
N PHE A 390 14.77 17.42 -1.59
CA PHE A 390 16.21 17.70 -1.52
C PHE A 390 17.04 16.77 -2.42
N CYS A 391 16.74 15.47 -2.46
CA CYS A 391 17.40 14.52 -3.35
C CYS A 391 17.16 14.87 -4.83
N PHE A 392 15.95 15.34 -5.15
CA PHE A 392 15.62 15.79 -6.50
C PHE A 392 16.38 17.08 -6.87
N THR A 393 16.41 18.08 -6.00
CA THR A 393 17.23 19.29 -6.21
C THR A 393 18.72 18.95 -6.32
N SER A 394 19.20 17.99 -5.52
CA SER A 394 20.58 17.49 -5.61
C SER A 394 20.85 16.82 -6.95
N ALA A 395 19.89 16.06 -7.50
CA ALA A 395 20.00 15.47 -8.83
C ALA A 395 20.09 16.53 -9.95
N GLN A 396 19.35 17.64 -9.81
CA GLN A 396 19.45 18.80 -10.71
C GLN A 396 20.79 19.52 -10.59
N GLU A 397 21.28 19.74 -9.36
CA GLU A 397 22.59 20.32 -9.09
C GLU A 397 23.69 19.49 -9.76
N ILE A 398 23.70 18.17 -9.54
CA ILE A 398 24.64 17.24 -10.17
C ILE A 398 24.57 17.36 -11.70
N SER A 399 23.36 17.32 -12.27
CA SER A 399 23.16 17.36 -13.73
C SER A 399 23.70 18.66 -14.35
N SER A 400 23.47 19.79 -13.68
CA SER A 400 23.94 21.13 -14.10
C SER A 400 25.45 21.28 -13.93
N GLU A 401 25.97 21.04 -12.73
CA GLU A 401 27.37 21.26 -12.36
C GLU A 401 28.33 20.33 -13.11
N LEU A 402 27.92 19.08 -13.33
CA LEU A 402 28.73 18.09 -14.02
C LEU A 402 28.39 17.98 -15.51
N ARG A 403 27.37 18.70 -16.00
CA ARG A 403 26.89 18.57 -17.38
C ARG A 403 26.62 17.10 -17.75
N CYS A 404 25.98 16.36 -16.85
CA CYS A 404 25.73 14.92 -17.03
C CYS A 404 24.23 14.62 -17.13
N VAL A 405 23.90 13.39 -17.54
CA VAL A 405 22.52 12.89 -17.46
C VAL A 405 22.32 12.30 -16.07
N THR A 406 21.32 12.76 -15.34
CA THR A 406 21.00 12.22 -14.01
C THR A 406 19.68 11.47 -14.06
N LEU A 407 19.64 10.26 -13.51
CA LEU A 407 18.42 9.45 -13.34
C LEU A 407 18.10 9.37 -11.85
N ILE A 408 16.89 9.71 -11.46
CA ILE A 408 16.43 9.57 -10.07
C ILE A 408 15.23 8.62 -10.02
N SER A 409 15.22 7.69 -9.06
CA SER A 409 14.07 6.81 -8.82
C SER A 409 13.15 7.44 -7.78
N MET A 410 11.84 7.48 -8.05
CA MET A 410 10.84 8.00 -7.13
C MET A 410 9.63 7.06 -7.00
N ARG A 411 8.90 7.20 -5.89
CA ARG A 411 7.56 6.63 -5.68
C ARG A 411 6.50 7.49 -6.37
N GLU A 412 5.41 6.87 -6.77
CA GLU A 412 4.31 7.56 -7.46
C GLU A 412 3.51 8.41 -6.49
N GLU A 413 3.25 7.89 -5.29
CA GLU A 413 2.52 8.57 -4.21
C GLU A 413 3.20 9.87 -3.74
N ARG A 414 4.52 9.95 -3.92
CA ARG A 414 5.34 11.12 -3.53
C ARG A 414 5.41 12.20 -4.61
N PHE A 415 5.04 11.85 -5.85
CA PHE A 415 4.97 12.83 -6.94
C PHE A 415 3.91 13.90 -6.66
N TYR A 416 2.77 13.51 -6.07
CA TYR A 416 1.71 14.44 -5.68
C TYR A 416 2.21 15.48 -4.66
N ASP A 417 2.80 15.02 -3.54
CA ASP A 417 3.36 15.89 -2.50
C ASP A 417 4.36 16.90 -3.10
N SER A 418 5.35 16.39 -3.85
CA SER A 418 6.44 17.21 -4.41
C SER A 418 5.94 18.23 -5.44
N LYS A 419 4.81 17.94 -6.11
CA LYS A 419 4.17 18.84 -7.07
C LYS A 419 3.45 19.99 -6.39
N ILE A 420 2.76 19.73 -5.28
CA ILE A 420 2.13 20.79 -4.46
C ILE A 420 3.18 21.79 -3.98
N HIS A 421 4.40 21.31 -3.68
CA HIS A 421 5.51 22.15 -3.23
C HIS A 421 6.28 22.85 -4.37
N GLY A 422 5.88 22.67 -5.64
CA GLY A 422 6.43 23.37 -6.82
C GLY A 422 7.80 22.87 -7.31
N VAL A 423 8.41 21.88 -6.65
CA VAL A 423 9.76 21.37 -7.00
C VAL A 423 9.77 20.66 -8.36
N LEU A 424 8.62 20.12 -8.78
CA LEU A 424 8.45 19.35 -10.02
C LEU A 424 7.73 20.12 -11.15
N ASP A 425 7.74 21.46 -11.13
CA ASP A 425 7.14 22.28 -12.20
C ASP A 425 7.87 22.21 -13.54
N ALA A 426 9.17 21.94 -13.52
CA ALA A 426 10.01 21.83 -14.72
C ALA A 426 9.90 20.48 -15.47
N PHE A 427 8.97 19.61 -15.08
CA PHE A 427 9.01 18.17 -15.39
C PHE A 427 8.54 17.72 -16.80
N GLN A 428 8.12 18.64 -17.67
CA GLN A 428 7.42 18.25 -18.90
C GLN A 428 8.26 17.27 -19.78
N ASN A 429 7.78 16.02 -19.90
CA ASN A 429 8.30 14.94 -20.76
C ASN A 429 9.58 14.19 -20.32
N SER A 430 9.95 14.20 -19.04
CA SER A 430 11.14 13.49 -18.51
C SER A 430 10.82 12.30 -17.58
N GLY A 431 9.54 11.97 -17.40
CA GLY A 431 9.08 10.88 -16.54
C GLY A 431 8.82 9.56 -17.25
N PHE A 432 9.22 8.48 -16.59
CA PHE A 432 9.01 7.12 -17.04
C PHE A 432 8.42 6.27 -15.91
N HIS A 433 7.40 5.47 -16.21
CA HIS A 433 6.77 4.57 -15.24
C HIS A 433 7.16 3.11 -15.52
N ILE A 434 7.59 2.37 -14.50
CA ILE A 434 7.84 0.92 -14.55
C ILE A 434 6.75 0.16 -13.80
N SER A 435 6.03 -0.69 -14.53
CA SER A 435 5.05 -1.62 -13.94
C SER A 435 5.73 -2.81 -13.27
N SER A 436 5.08 -3.30 -12.23
CA SER A 436 5.47 -4.52 -11.52
C SER A 436 5.51 -5.76 -12.44
N PRO A 437 6.49 -6.67 -12.26
CA PRO A 437 6.59 -7.88 -13.07
C PRO A 437 5.51 -8.90 -12.71
N ASN A 438 5.25 -9.85 -13.63
CA ASN A 438 4.29 -10.92 -13.38
C ASN A 438 4.75 -11.81 -12.20
N PRO A 439 3.95 -11.95 -11.12
CA PRO A 439 4.36 -12.67 -9.92
C PRO A 439 4.64 -14.15 -10.18
N SER A 440 3.79 -14.82 -10.96
CA SER A 440 3.94 -16.25 -11.26
C SER A 440 5.27 -16.54 -11.98
N GLU A 441 5.66 -15.68 -12.91
CA GLU A 441 6.95 -15.81 -13.61
C GLU A 441 8.15 -15.54 -12.69
N VAL A 442 8.02 -14.57 -11.77
CA VAL A 442 9.05 -14.32 -10.75
C VAL A 442 9.26 -15.56 -9.89
N PHE A 443 8.19 -16.18 -9.38
CA PHE A 443 8.30 -17.38 -8.57
C PHE A 443 8.91 -18.56 -9.34
N LYS A 444 8.46 -18.80 -10.58
CA LYS A 444 8.99 -19.89 -11.42
C LYS A 444 10.49 -19.75 -11.64
N LYS A 445 10.96 -18.56 -12.03
CA LYS A 445 12.40 -18.34 -12.26
C LYS A 445 13.22 -18.50 -10.97
N ARG A 446 12.75 -17.95 -9.85
CA ARG A 446 13.43 -18.06 -8.54
C ARG A 446 13.46 -19.49 -8.00
N ILE A 447 12.38 -20.25 -8.14
CA ILE A 447 12.34 -21.67 -7.77
C ILE A 447 13.28 -22.49 -8.66
N SER A 448 13.27 -22.24 -9.97
CA SER A 448 14.17 -22.91 -10.91
C SER A 448 15.65 -22.65 -10.58
N TYR A 449 15.99 -21.39 -10.26
CA TYR A 449 17.33 -21.01 -9.83
C TYR A 449 17.74 -21.69 -8.52
N THR A 450 16.86 -21.66 -7.50
CA THR A 450 17.11 -22.33 -6.20
C THR A 450 17.29 -23.84 -6.38
N ASN A 451 16.50 -24.47 -7.25
CA ASN A 451 16.67 -25.88 -7.60
C ASN A 451 18.01 -26.14 -8.32
N SER A 452 18.47 -25.23 -9.17
CA SER A 452 19.77 -25.39 -9.85
C SER A 452 20.94 -25.38 -8.86
N ILE A 453 20.86 -24.55 -7.80
CA ILE A 453 21.84 -24.52 -6.72
C ILE A 453 21.79 -25.83 -5.92
N LEU A 454 20.59 -26.29 -5.54
CA LEU A 454 20.42 -27.50 -4.74
C LEU A 454 20.82 -28.80 -5.48
N ASN A 455 20.74 -28.84 -6.81
CA ASN A 455 21.14 -30.03 -7.57
C ASN A 455 22.66 -30.18 -7.68
N ASP A 456 23.43 -29.10 -7.56
CA ASP A 456 24.88 -29.11 -7.68
C ASP A 456 25.54 -29.17 -6.28
N SER A 457 26.38 -30.17 -6.03
CA SER A 457 27.07 -30.34 -4.74
C SER A 457 28.05 -29.21 -4.42
N ALA A 458 28.76 -28.67 -5.41
CA ALA A 458 29.71 -27.59 -5.20
C ALA A 458 28.97 -26.29 -4.86
N ARG A 459 27.92 -25.97 -5.63
CA ARG A 459 27.08 -24.79 -5.39
C ARG A 459 26.31 -24.88 -4.08
N ARG A 460 25.82 -26.08 -3.70
CA ARG A 460 25.20 -26.27 -2.38
C ARG A 460 26.13 -25.86 -1.25
N LEU A 461 27.38 -26.33 -1.29
CA LEU A 461 28.38 -26.04 -0.27
C LEU A 461 28.69 -24.54 -0.20
N GLU A 462 28.84 -23.90 -1.37
CA GLU A 462 29.13 -22.47 -1.48
C GLU A 462 28.01 -21.58 -0.96
N TYR A 463 26.76 -21.84 -1.38
CA TYR A 463 25.64 -20.91 -1.17
C TYR A 463 24.76 -21.25 0.04
N ALA A 464 24.77 -22.49 0.52
CA ALA A 464 23.89 -22.94 1.59
C ALA A 464 24.62 -23.74 2.69
N GLY A 465 25.94 -23.90 2.57
CA GLY A 465 26.77 -24.68 3.48
C GLY A 465 26.58 -26.19 3.31
N PHE A 466 27.03 -26.95 4.31
CA PHE A 466 26.88 -28.41 4.29
C PHE A 466 25.41 -28.81 4.47
N ILE A 467 24.83 -29.37 3.41
CA ILE A 467 23.48 -29.94 3.42
C ILE A 467 23.58 -31.43 3.12
N ASP A 468 23.00 -32.25 3.99
CA ASP A 468 22.87 -33.68 3.77
C ASP A 468 22.19 -33.97 2.41
N SER A 469 22.67 -35.00 1.71
CA SER A 469 22.19 -35.31 0.36
C SER A 469 20.73 -35.73 0.32
N GLN A 470 20.21 -36.38 1.36
CA GLN A 470 18.79 -36.72 1.45
C GLN A 470 17.94 -35.47 1.72
N VAL A 471 18.36 -34.61 2.65
CA VAL A 471 17.66 -33.35 2.94
C VAL A 471 17.62 -32.43 1.70
N ALA A 472 18.70 -32.39 0.91
CA ALA A 472 18.71 -31.65 -0.35
C ALA A 472 17.70 -32.20 -1.36
N LYS A 473 17.58 -33.52 -1.51
CA LYS A 473 16.56 -34.17 -2.37
C LYS A 473 15.14 -33.85 -1.92
N ASP A 474 14.91 -33.85 -0.60
CA ASP A 474 13.62 -33.49 -0.01
C ASP A 474 13.26 -32.02 -0.34
N CYS A 475 14.22 -31.10 -0.19
CA CYS A 475 14.06 -29.69 -0.55
C CYS A 475 13.73 -29.50 -2.04
N ILE A 476 14.47 -30.16 -2.93
CA ILE A 476 14.23 -30.11 -4.38
C ILE A 476 12.83 -30.65 -4.71
N SER A 477 12.43 -31.76 -4.10
CA SER A 477 11.11 -32.36 -4.31
C SER A 477 9.99 -31.41 -3.88
N TYR A 478 10.14 -30.80 -2.71
CA TYR A 478 9.19 -29.80 -2.22
C TYR A 478 9.10 -28.58 -3.14
N LEU A 479 10.23 -28.00 -3.56
CA LEU A 479 10.27 -26.87 -4.49
C LEU A 479 9.67 -27.21 -5.87
N LYS A 480 9.88 -28.43 -6.38
CA LYS A 480 9.25 -28.90 -7.63
C LYS A 480 7.73 -28.98 -7.52
N ILE A 481 7.21 -29.45 -6.38
CA ILE A 481 5.76 -29.46 -6.13
C ILE A 481 5.20 -28.03 -6.16
N LEU A 482 5.86 -27.09 -5.48
CA LEU A 482 5.48 -25.68 -5.50
C LEU A 482 5.53 -25.08 -6.91
N SER A 483 6.58 -25.38 -7.68
CA SER A 483 6.70 -24.93 -9.08
C SER A 483 5.57 -25.45 -9.97
N GLY A 484 5.13 -26.69 -9.75
CA GLY A 484 4.00 -27.28 -10.47
C GLY A 484 2.69 -26.55 -10.15
N GLU A 485 2.45 -26.27 -8.88
CA GLU A 485 1.26 -25.54 -8.42
C GLU A 485 1.23 -24.10 -8.93
N LEU A 486 2.35 -23.39 -8.88
CA LEU A 486 2.50 -22.02 -9.41
C LEU A 486 2.40 -21.93 -10.94
N SER A 487 2.54 -23.06 -11.63
CA SER A 487 2.31 -23.15 -13.08
C SER A 487 0.83 -23.35 -13.41
N ASN A 488 0.03 -23.82 -12.45
CA ASN A 488 -1.41 -23.96 -12.60
C ASN A 488 -2.12 -22.67 -12.18
N LEU A 489 -2.71 -21.96 -13.14
CA LEU A 489 -3.46 -20.72 -12.90
C LEU A 489 -4.72 -20.93 -12.04
N ASN A 490 -5.26 -22.16 -12.02
CA ASN A 490 -6.43 -22.52 -11.21
C ASN A 490 -6.05 -22.99 -9.80
N SER A 491 -4.77 -23.08 -9.46
CA SER A 491 -4.35 -23.42 -8.09
C SER A 491 -4.72 -22.29 -7.13
N HIS A 492 -5.21 -22.65 -5.95
CA HIS A 492 -5.49 -21.71 -4.87
C HIS A 492 -4.24 -20.90 -4.48
N LEU A 493 -3.06 -21.50 -4.54
CA LEU A 493 -1.80 -20.81 -4.21
C LEU A 493 -1.49 -19.73 -5.25
N THR A 494 -1.62 -20.05 -6.53
CA THR A 494 -1.36 -19.12 -7.64
C THR A 494 -2.34 -17.97 -7.64
N GLN A 495 -3.65 -18.24 -7.51
CA GLN A 495 -4.68 -17.21 -7.45
C GLN A 495 -4.44 -16.25 -6.29
N PHE A 496 -4.14 -16.80 -5.11
CA PHE A 496 -3.87 -16.01 -3.91
C PHE A 496 -2.62 -15.13 -4.05
N LEU A 497 -1.47 -15.69 -4.40
CA LEU A 497 -0.21 -14.92 -4.51
C LEU A 497 -0.23 -13.90 -5.63
N THR A 498 -0.93 -14.21 -6.74
CA THR A 498 -1.10 -13.28 -7.86
C THR A 498 -2.01 -12.13 -7.46
N ALA A 499 -3.09 -12.39 -6.72
CA ALA A 499 -3.98 -11.37 -6.19
C ALA A 499 -3.25 -10.43 -5.21
N CYS A 500 -2.49 -10.97 -4.25
CA CYS A 500 -1.76 -10.20 -3.24
C CYS A 500 -0.66 -9.31 -3.84
N SER A 501 -0.12 -9.66 -5.01
CA SER A 501 1.04 -8.97 -5.58
C SER A 501 0.71 -7.64 -6.26
N HIS A 502 -0.55 -7.22 -6.30
CA HIS A 502 -1.05 -6.11 -7.11
C HIS A 502 -0.22 -4.81 -6.94
N GLY A 503 0.82 -4.64 -7.76
CA GLY A 503 1.78 -3.54 -7.65
C GLY A 503 2.95 -3.76 -6.67
N ASP A 504 2.90 -4.75 -5.78
CA ASP A 504 3.96 -5.05 -4.80
C ASP A 504 4.42 -6.53 -4.84
N THR A 505 5.43 -6.80 -5.66
CA THR A 505 6.03 -8.16 -5.72
C THR A 505 6.84 -8.53 -4.48
N ARG A 506 7.27 -7.55 -3.66
CA ARG A 506 7.99 -7.84 -2.41
C ARG A 506 7.06 -8.48 -1.40
N LEU A 507 5.85 -7.92 -1.24
CA LEU A 507 4.82 -8.50 -0.37
C LEU A 507 4.55 -9.97 -0.75
N SER A 508 4.30 -10.26 -2.03
CA SER A 508 4.04 -11.66 -2.44
C SER A 508 5.23 -12.59 -2.23
N LEU A 509 6.47 -12.12 -2.40
CA LEU A 509 7.68 -12.91 -2.09
C LEU A 509 7.83 -13.17 -0.58
N ASP A 510 7.50 -12.18 0.25
CA ASP A 510 7.52 -12.33 1.71
C ASP A 510 6.44 -13.30 2.19
N LEU A 511 5.21 -13.22 1.67
CA LEU A 511 4.14 -14.19 1.94
C LEU A 511 4.54 -15.60 1.49
N PHE A 512 5.18 -15.74 0.34
CA PHE A 512 5.68 -17.03 -0.15
C PHE A 512 6.80 -17.59 0.73
N ARG A 513 7.72 -16.74 1.23
CA ARG A 513 8.76 -17.16 2.20
C ARG A 513 8.12 -17.66 3.49
N SER A 514 7.14 -16.94 4.02
CA SER A 514 6.37 -17.35 5.20
C SER A 514 5.67 -18.69 4.98
N PHE A 515 5.04 -18.89 3.82
CA PHE A 515 4.42 -20.15 3.41
C PHE A 515 5.42 -21.31 3.31
N LEU A 516 6.58 -21.08 2.68
CA LEU A 516 7.64 -22.08 2.47
C LEU A 516 8.20 -22.61 3.80
N LEU A 517 8.30 -21.74 4.82
CA LEU A 517 8.89 -22.05 6.12
C LEU A 517 7.84 -22.45 7.18
N SER A 518 6.56 -22.28 6.88
CA SER A 518 5.48 -22.50 7.86
C SER A 518 5.44 -23.93 8.37
N GLY A 519 5.15 -24.08 9.67
CA GLY A 519 4.89 -25.37 10.32
C GLY A 519 3.56 -26.01 9.97
N TYR A 520 2.63 -25.24 9.36
CA TYR A 520 1.34 -25.77 8.92
C TYR A 520 1.42 -26.56 7.61
N THR A 521 2.55 -26.48 6.91
CA THR A 521 2.79 -27.22 5.67
C THR A 521 3.35 -28.60 6.01
N ASN A 522 2.58 -29.67 5.71
CA ASN A 522 3.01 -31.04 5.97
C ASN A 522 3.96 -31.55 4.87
N VAL A 523 5.21 -31.11 4.93
CA VAL A 523 6.20 -31.34 3.87
C VAL A 523 6.48 -32.84 3.64
N ASP A 524 6.53 -33.66 4.69
CA ASP A 524 6.82 -35.10 4.55
C ASP A 524 5.70 -35.84 3.80
N GLU A 525 4.43 -35.49 4.04
CA GLU A 525 3.29 -36.03 3.30
C GLU A 525 3.31 -35.61 1.83
N MET A 526 3.70 -34.36 1.56
CA MET A 526 3.81 -33.83 0.20
C MET A 526 4.92 -34.53 -0.60
N ILE A 527 6.09 -34.69 -0.01
CA ILE A 527 7.24 -35.37 -0.64
C ILE A 527 6.88 -36.82 -0.94
N SER A 528 6.25 -37.51 0.02
CA SER A 528 5.83 -38.91 -0.15
C SER A 528 4.81 -39.09 -1.28
N ALA A 529 3.93 -38.11 -1.48
CA ALA A 529 2.94 -38.13 -2.55
C ALA A 529 3.53 -37.80 -3.93
N GLY A 530 4.64 -37.06 -3.99
CA GLY A 530 5.33 -36.62 -5.22
C GLY A 530 4.59 -35.56 -6.05
N ARG A 531 3.25 -35.56 -6.04
CA ARG A 531 2.39 -34.51 -6.57
C ARG A 531 1.41 -34.07 -5.49
N TRP A 532 1.20 -32.77 -5.35
CA TRP A 532 0.31 -32.20 -4.34
C TRP A 532 -0.54 -31.10 -4.95
N ASN A 533 -1.84 -31.10 -4.64
CA ASN A 533 -2.77 -30.04 -4.99
C ASN A 533 -3.20 -29.33 -3.71
N PHE A 534 -2.81 -28.06 -3.56
CA PHE A 534 -3.11 -27.31 -2.34
C PHE A 534 -4.59 -26.98 -2.24
N GLN A 535 -5.18 -27.35 -1.10
CA GLN A 535 -6.51 -26.88 -0.73
C GLN A 535 -6.41 -25.47 -0.12
N ILE A 536 -7.47 -24.68 -0.23
CA ILE A 536 -7.47 -23.28 0.23
C ILE A 536 -7.01 -23.11 1.69
N HIS A 537 -7.44 -24.01 2.59
CA HIS A 537 -7.04 -23.97 4.00
C HIS A 537 -5.53 -24.23 4.22
N GLN A 538 -4.89 -24.94 3.30
CA GLN A 538 -3.45 -25.19 3.30
C GLN A 538 -2.67 -24.02 2.73
N VAL A 539 -3.33 -23.02 2.12
CA VAL A 539 -2.71 -21.79 1.63
C VAL A 539 -2.91 -20.66 2.64
N ILE A 540 -4.15 -20.44 3.07
CA ILE A 540 -4.52 -19.28 3.90
C ILE A 540 -3.90 -19.37 5.31
N LYS A 541 -3.96 -20.54 5.97
CA LYS A 541 -3.47 -20.68 7.35
C LYS A 541 -1.95 -20.47 7.47
N PRO A 542 -1.09 -21.08 6.63
CA PRO A 542 0.35 -20.80 6.66
C PRO A 542 0.72 -19.34 6.40
N VAL A 543 -0.08 -18.61 5.62
CA VAL A 543 0.21 -17.22 5.28
C VAL A 543 -0.27 -16.24 6.35
N MET A 544 -1.49 -16.42 6.87
CA MET A 544 -2.06 -15.50 7.87
C MET A 544 -1.44 -15.67 9.27
N THR A 545 -1.03 -16.90 9.62
CA THR A 545 -0.44 -17.23 10.92
C THR A 545 0.79 -18.13 10.73
N PRO A 546 1.91 -17.64 10.17
CA PRO A 546 3.04 -18.49 9.79
C PRO A 546 3.77 -19.11 10.99
N SER A 547 3.86 -18.36 12.09
CA SER A 547 4.63 -18.69 13.30
C SER A 547 3.81 -18.67 14.58
N ARG A 548 2.49 -18.40 14.50
CA ARG A 548 1.57 -18.30 15.65
C ARG A 548 0.40 -19.25 15.47
N TYR A 549 -0.21 -19.64 16.59
CA TYR A 549 -1.42 -20.45 16.57
C TYR A 549 -2.66 -19.64 16.24
N PHE A 550 -2.84 -18.53 16.96
CA PHE A 550 -3.97 -17.63 16.80
C PHE A 550 -3.62 -16.47 15.86
N TYR A 551 -4.63 -16.02 15.13
CA TYR A 551 -4.54 -14.87 14.27
C TYR A 551 -4.58 -13.61 15.12
N ASP A 552 -3.67 -12.67 14.85
CA ASP A 552 -3.64 -11.33 15.41
C ASP A 552 -3.46 -10.38 14.24
N GLU A 553 -4.42 -9.47 14.04
CA GLU A 553 -4.41 -8.53 12.93
C GLU A 553 -3.20 -7.60 12.95
N SER A 554 -2.74 -7.17 14.13
CA SER A 554 -1.62 -6.23 14.25
C SER A 554 -0.29 -6.82 13.78
N LEU A 555 -0.21 -8.14 13.73
CA LEU A 555 0.98 -8.90 13.38
C LEU A 555 0.79 -9.75 12.11
N SER A 556 -0.32 -9.58 11.39
CA SER A 556 -0.62 -10.32 10.15
C SER A 556 -0.63 -9.37 8.96
N ASP A 557 -0.09 -9.81 7.82
CA ASP A 557 -0.09 -9.02 6.59
C ASP A 557 -1.50 -8.87 5.98
N ILE A 558 -2.44 -9.72 6.40
CA ILE A 558 -3.81 -9.78 5.89
C ILE A 558 -4.77 -9.36 7.00
N PRO A 559 -5.46 -8.21 6.85
CA PRO A 559 -6.33 -7.71 7.89
C PRO A 559 -7.67 -8.47 7.93
N ASN A 560 -8.37 -8.30 9.03
CA ASN A 560 -9.72 -8.78 9.23
C ASN A 560 -10.71 -7.80 8.59
N ILE A 561 -11.35 -8.22 7.50
CA ILE A 561 -12.33 -7.43 6.74
C ILE A 561 -13.63 -7.20 7.53
N TYR A 562 -13.89 -8.02 8.55
CA TYR A 562 -15.05 -7.91 9.43
C TYR A 562 -14.78 -7.11 10.71
N GLN A 563 -13.58 -6.55 10.88
CA GLN A 563 -13.23 -5.85 12.11
C GLN A 563 -14.01 -4.53 12.26
N LEU A 564 -14.54 -4.28 13.45
CA LEU A 564 -15.14 -3.00 13.82
C LEU A 564 -14.03 -1.95 14.03
N ARG A 565 -14.10 -0.80 13.34
CA ARG A 565 -13.03 0.22 13.36
C ARG A 565 -13.40 1.49 14.14
N SER A 566 -14.68 1.83 14.22
CA SER A 566 -15.18 2.87 15.14
C SER A 566 -15.74 2.26 16.43
N ASN A 567 -15.60 2.99 17.54
CA ASN A 567 -16.15 2.61 18.84
C ASN A 567 -17.62 3.02 19.02
N ARG A 568 -18.11 3.98 18.22
CA ARG A 568 -19.47 4.53 18.34
C ARG A 568 -20.43 3.91 17.35
N SER A 569 -20.08 3.99 16.07
CA SER A 569 -20.93 3.54 14.95
C SER A 569 -20.06 2.80 13.96
N ALA A 570 -20.04 1.47 14.07
CA ALA A 570 -19.26 0.60 13.21
C ALA A 570 -20.11 -0.57 12.71
N SER A 571 -19.72 -1.12 11.56
CA SER A 571 -20.37 -2.29 10.98
C SER A 571 -19.33 -3.31 10.56
N HIS A 572 -19.66 -4.59 10.74
CA HIS A 572 -18.83 -5.70 10.25
C HIS A 572 -18.73 -5.75 8.72
N PHE A 573 -19.58 -4.99 8.01
CA PHE A 573 -19.73 -5.07 6.56
C PHE A 573 -19.24 -3.81 5.85
N THR A 574 -18.70 -2.82 6.56
CA THR A 574 -18.31 -1.52 5.99
C THR A 574 -17.27 -1.71 4.88
N ALA A 575 -16.17 -2.42 5.14
CA ALA A 575 -15.16 -2.71 4.13
C ALA A 575 -15.72 -3.51 2.94
N LEU A 576 -16.56 -4.51 3.19
CA LEU A 576 -17.21 -5.31 2.13
C LEU A 576 -18.18 -4.48 1.29
N ARG A 577 -18.90 -3.52 1.88
CA ARG A 577 -19.77 -2.58 1.19
C ARG A 577 -18.98 -1.62 0.30
N ILE A 578 -17.85 -1.12 0.80
CA ILE A 578 -16.93 -0.28 0.02
C ILE A 578 -16.49 -1.06 -1.21
N LEU A 579 -15.89 -2.25 -1.02
CA LEU A 579 -15.44 -3.12 -2.11
C LEU A 579 -16.57 -3.46 -3.09
N ARG A 580 -17.79 -3.74 -2.60
CA ARG A 580 -18.95 -4.06 -3.44
C ARG A 580 -19.32 -2.89 -4.33
N LYS A 581 -19.34 -1.68 -3.77
CA LYS A 581 -19.73 -0.45 -4.47
C LYS A 581 -18.77 -0.13 -5.61
N ILE A 582 -17.46 -0.22 -5.37
CA ILE A 582 -16.42 0.06 -6.38
C ILE A 582 -16.19 -1.10 -7.36
N SER A 583 -16.65 -2.32 -7.04
CA SER A 583 -16.59 -3.47 -7.96
C SER A 583 -17.78 -3.55 -8.94
N LYS A 584 -18.87 -2.80 -8.68
CA LYS A 584 -20.07 -2.82 -9.52
C LYS A 584 -19.87 -1.88 -10.71
N GLY A 585 -20.01 -2.40 -11.93
CA GLY A 585 -19.94 -1.60 -13.16
C GLY A 585 -18.54 -1.31 -13.69
N SER A 586 -17.48 -1.79 -13.02
CA SER A 586 -16.10 -1.72 -13.49
C SER A 586 -15.81 -2.78 -14.56
N ASP A 587 -15.10 -2.41 -15.63
CA ASP A 587 -14.46 -3.39 -16.51
C ASP A 587 -13.51 -4.26 -15.68
N ARG A 588 -13.59 -5.58 -15.83
CA ARG A 588 -12.77 -6.54 -15.08
C ARG A 588 -11.28 -6.41 -15.38
N THR A 589 -10.93 -5.77 -16.49
CA THR A 589 -9.54 -5.56 -16.92
C THR A 589 -9.02 -4.16 -16.60
N SER A 590 -9.91 -3.18 -16.47
CA SER A 590 -9.56 -1.78 -16.19
C SER A 590 -10.62 -1.11 -15.28
N PRO A 591 -10.52 -1.30 -13.95
CA PRO A 591 -11.47 -0.71 -13.02
C PRO A 591 -11.41 0.80 -13.05
N SER A 592 -12.58 1.44 -13.12
CA SER A 592 -12.71 2.90 -13.08
C SER A 592 -12.39 3.43 -11.69
N TYR A 593 -11.85 4.65 -11.65
CA TYR A 593 -11.71 5.41 -10.40
C TYR A 593 -13.07 5.98 -9.99
N HIS A 594 -13.41 5.83 -8.72
CA HIS A 594 -14.63 6.34 -8.10
C HIS A 594 -14.29 7.53 -7.19
N PRO A 595 -14.97 8.69 -7.32
CA PRO A 595 -14.74 9.84 -6.45
C PRO A 595 -15.00 9.54 -4.97
N MET A 596 -14.07 9.98 -4.12
CA MET A 596 -14.14 9.78 -2.67
C MET A 596 -15.28 10.59 -2.05
N SER A 597 -15.54 11.80 -2.56
CA SER A 597 -16.69 12.66 -2.19
C SER A 597 -18.02 11.91 -2.30
N GLY A 598 -18.25 11.24 -3.43
CA GLY A 598 -19.46 10.46 -3.71
C GLY A 598 -19.60 9.22 -2.83
N LEU A 599 -18.48 8.53 -2.53
CA LEU A 599 -18.48 7.38 -1.62
C LEU A 599 -18.74 7.82 -0.18
N ARG A 600 -18.06 8.87 0.31
CA ARG A 600 -18.26 9.42 1.66
C ARG A 600 -19.71 9.87 1.84
N SER A 601 -20.25 10.60 0.87
CA SER A 601 -21.66 11.05 0.87
C SER A 601 -22.63 9.88 0.95
N TYR A 602 -22.42 8.82 0.15
CA TYR A 602 -23.24 7.62 0.20
C TYR A 602 -23.23 6.95 1.58
N PHE A 603 -22.05 6.83 2.21
CA PHE A 603 -21.93 6.23 3.55
C PHE A 603 -22.49 7.13 4.66
N ALA A 604 -22.36 8.45 4.53
CA ALA A 604 -22.95 9.42 5.43
C ALA A 604 -24.49 9.37 5.38
N GLU A 605 -25.07 9.43 4.17
CA GLU A 605 -26.52 9.45 3.95
C GLU A 605 -27.19 8.11 4.29
N THR A 606 -26.56 6.98 3.94
CA THR A 606 -27.18 5.66 4.10
C THR A 606 -26.96 5.07 5.50
N PHE A 607 -25.75 5.24 6.06
CA PHE A 607 -25.34 4.52 7.27
C PHE A 607 -25.00 5.44 8.46
N ASN A 608 -24.75 6.72 8.21
CA ASN A 608 -24.22 7.66 9.20
C ASN A 608 -22.97 7.10 9.93
N MET A 609 -22.04 6.55 9.14
CA MET A 609 -20.83 5.83 9.60
C MET A 609 -19.57 6.40 8.94
N VAL A 610 -19.40 7.73 8.96
CA VAL A 610 -18.27 8.40 8.27
C VAL A 610 -16.92 7.97 8.87
N GLU A 611 -16.78 8.00 10.20
CA GLU A 611 -15.54 7.61 10.87
C GLU A 611 -15.16 6.14 10.59
N ASP A 612 -16.12 5.23 10.61
CA ASP A 612 -15.88 3.81 10.30
C ASP A 612 -15.52 3.63 8.82
N PHE A 613 -16.15 4.37 7.91
CA PHE A 613 -15.80 4.39 6.49
C PHE A 613 -14.35 4.85 6.27
N GLU A 614 -13.94 5.97 6.85
CA GLU A 614 -12.59 6.52 6.71
C GLU A 614 -11.51 5.57 7.25
N LYS A 615 -11.74 4.97 8.43
CA LYS A 615 -10.82 3.98 9.01
C LYS A 615 -10.76 2.69 8.19
N ASN A 616 -11.86 2.26 7.58
CA ASN A 616 -11.83 1.11 6.68
C ASN A 616 -11.09 1.44 5.37
N ILE A 617 -11.22 2.65 4.83
CA ILE A 617 -10.46 3.09 3.65
C ILE A 617 -8.96 3.09 3.95
N ASP A 618 -8.54 3.57 5.12
CA ASP A 618 -7.14 3.54 5.53
C ASP A 618 -6.56 2.11 5.51
N VAL A 619 -7.28 1.15 6.12
CA VAL A 619 -6.88 -0.27 6.11
C VAL A 619 -6.88 -0.85 4.69
N LEU A 620 -7.89 -0.54 3.89
CA LEU A 620 -7.99 -1.04 2.52
C LEU A 620 -6.88 -0.52 1.60
N LEU A 621 -6.45 0.74 1.76
CA LEU A 621 -5.32 1.34 1.05
C LEU A 621 -4.00 0.73 1.52
N LYS A 622 -3.78 0.67 2.84
CA LYS A 622 -2.55 0.15 3.46
C LYS A 622 -2.21 -1.27 3.05
N HIS A 623 -3.23 -2.11 2.90
CA HIS A 623 -3.08 -3.51 2.48
C HIS A 623 -3.36 -3.73 0.98
N SER A 624 -3.44 -2.66 0.18
CA SER A 624 -3.58 -2.70 -1.28
C SER A 624 -4.81 -3.47 -1.78
N PHE A 625 -5.92 -3.46 -1.03
CA PHE A 625 -7.22 -3.94 -1.53
C PHE A 625 -7.89 -2.91 -2.45
N ILE A 626 -7.58 -1.64 -2.25
CA ILE A 626 -7.96 -0.53 -3.11
C ILE A 626 -6.72 0.31 -3.42
N GLU A 627 -6.81 1.11 -4.47
CA GLU A 627 -5.73 1.99 -4.93
C GLU A 627 -6.31 3.38 -5.20
N SER A 628 -5.64 4.41 -4.68
CA SER A 628 -5.96 5.81 -4.94
C SER A 628 -5.38 6.29 -6.27
N SER A 629 -6.02 7.28 -6.91
CA SER A 629 -5.57 7.84 -8.20
C SER A 629 -4.22 8.56 -8.11
N ASN A 630 -3.93 9.15 -6.96
CA ASN A 630 -2.64 9.75 -6.60
C ASN A 630 -1.68 8.77 -5.89
N ARG A 631 -2.04 7.48 -5.80
CA ARG A 631 -1.24 6.36 -5.26
C ARG A 631 -0.94 6.40 -3.76
N LEU A 632 -1.47 7.34 -2.99
CA LEU A 632 -1.42 7.33 -1.52
C LEU A 632 -1.92 5.98 -0.94
N ASP A 633 -1.16 5.43 0.00
CA ASP A 633 -1.41 4.13 0.66
C ASP A 633 -2.05 4.26 2.05
N PHE A 634 -2.47 5.46 2.43
CA PHE A 634 -3.20 5.76 3.66
C PHE A 634 -4.34 6.73 3.35
N TYR A 635 -5.32 6.78 4.25
CA TYR A 635 -6.42 7.72 4.10
C TYR A 635 -5.98 9.16 4.41
N SER A 636 -6.28 10.08 3.50
CA SER A 636 -6.16 11.52 3.71
C SER A 636 -7.19 12.26 2.87
N ASP A 637 -7.48 13.53 3.19
CA ASP A 637 -8.40 14.35 2.40
C ASP A 637 -7.87 14.66 0.98
N ALA A 638 -6.58 14.42 0.72
CA ALA A 638 -6.01 14.52 -0.62
C ALA A 638 -6.35 13.32 -1.53
N VAL A 639 -6.99 12.27 -1.00
CA VAL A 639 -7.42 11.11 -1.80
C VAL A 639 -8.70 11.46 -2.57
N ASP A 640 -8.53 11.87 -3.83
CA ASP A 640 -9.66 12.30 -4.67
C ASP A 640 -10.55 11.13 -5.12
N SER A 641 -9.93 10.02 -5.55
CA SER A 641 -10.65 8.89 -6.11
C SER A 641 -9.92 7.57 -5.93
N ILE A 642 -10.68 6.48 -5.83
CA ILE A 642 -10.16 5.13 -5.57
C ILE A 642 -10.70 4.11 -6.57
N LYS A 643 -9.94 3.04 -6.82
CA LYS A 643 -10.37 1.87 -7.59
C LYS A 643 -10.08 0.58 -6.82
N VAL A 644 -10.75 -0.51 -7.19
CA VAL A 644 -10.49 -1.84 -6.61
C VAL A 644 -9.25 -2.48 -7.23
N THR A 645 -8.48 -3.22 -6.43
CA THR A 645 -7.34 -4.01 -6.91
C THR A 645 -7.73 -5.46 -7.18
N ASN A 646 -6.83 -6.25 -7.79
CA ASN A 646 -7.02 -7.70 -7.87
C ASN A 646 -7.16 -8.34 -6.48
N TYR A 647 -6.46 -7.78 -5.49
CA TYR A 647 -6.54 -8.27 -4.12
C TYR A 647 -7.90 -7.96 -3.51
N GLY A 648 -8.42 -6.75 -3.72
CA GLY A 648 -9.77 -6.35 -3.30
C GLY A 648 -10.86 -7.23 -3.93
N LEU A 649 -10.74 -7.50 -5.23
CA LEU A 649 -11.65 -8.42 -5.93
C LEU A 649 -11.57 -9.85 -5.39
N TYR A 650 -10.37 -10.37 -5.12
CA TYR A 650 -10.21 -11.68 -4.50
C TYR A 650 -10.77 -11.70 -3.07
N MET A 651 -10.63 -10.61 -2.32
CA MET A 651 -11.20 -10.48 -0.98
C MET A 651 -12.72 -10.58 -1.00
N ILE A 652 -13.39 -9.73 -1.79
CA ILE A 652 -14.86 -9.69 -1.85
C ILE A 652 -15.49 -10.87 -2.59
N ASN A 653 -14.77 -11.57 -3.46
CA ASN A 653 -15.33 -12.71 -4.19
C ASN A 653 -15.02 -14.06 -3.55
N ASN A 654 -13.97 -14.15 -2.73
CA ASN A 654 -13.45 -15.43 -2.29
C ASN A 654 -13.03 -15.40 -0.82
N LEU A 655 -11.96 -14.66 -0.49
CA LEU A 655 -11.27 -14.79 0.80
C LEU A 655 -12.18 -14.54 2.00
N ALA A 656 -13.04 -13.52 1.93
CA ALA A 656 -13.94 -13.15 3.02
C ALA A 656 -14.89 -14.29 3.44
N PHE A 657 -15.19 -15.24 2.54
CA PHE A 657 -16.17 -16.30 2.78
C PHE A 657 -15.56 -17.68 3.01
N TYR A 658 -14.23 -17.81 2.91
CA TYR A 658 -13.58 -19.10 3.16
C TYR A 658 -13.66 -19.48 4.63
N PHE A 659 -13.96 -20.75 4.92
CA PHE A 659 -14.01 -21.29 6.27
C PHE A 659 -12.74 -20.95 7.06
N THR A 660 -11.57 -21.13 6.43
CA THR A 660 -10.29 -20.91 7.12
C THR A 660 -10.04 -19.45 7.44
N TYR A 661 -10.49 -18.52 6.60
CA TYR A 661 -10.38 -17.09 6.89
C TYR A 661 -11.26 -16.71 8.07
N LEU A 662 -12.55 -17.08 8.00
CA LEU A 662 -13.53 -16.84 9.08
C LEU A 662 -13.10 -17.48 10.40
N ASP A 663 -12.57 -18.70 10.36
CA ASP A 663 -12.06 -19.41 11.52
C ASP A 663 -10.95 -18.64 12.24
N LEU A 664 -9.99 -18.12 11.48
CA LEU A 664 -8.86 -17.36 12.01
C LEU A 664 -9.32 -16.02 12.59
N VAL A 665 -10.02 -15.21 11.79
CA VAL A 665 -10.40 -13.86 12.19
C VAL A 665 -11.43 -13.82 13.32
N SER A 666 -12.27 -14.86 13.46
CA SER A 666 -13.30 -14.92 14.52
C SER A 666 -12.73 -14.81 15.94
N THR A 667 -11.47 -15.19 16.14
CA THR A 667 -10.82 -15.14 17.47
C THR A 667 -10.28 -13.76 17.84
N ASP A 668 -10.06 -12.89 16.84
CA ASP A 668 -9.57 -11.52 17.01
C ASP A 668 -10.68 -10.47 16.80
N CYS A 669 -11.74 -10.84 16.08
CA CYS A 669 -12.83 -9.94 15.71
C CYS A 669 -13.60 -9.41 16.93
N GLY A 670 -13.73 -8.09 17.02
CA GLY A 670 -14.58 -7.46 18.05
C GLY A 670 -16.05 -7.68 17.73
N VAL A 671 -16.83 -8.18 18.68
CA VAL A 671 -18.26 -8.49 18.49
C VAL A 671 -19.13 -7.71 19.48
N PHE A 672 -20.35 -7.37 19.07
CA PHE A 672 -21.31 -6.67 19.93
C PHE A 672 -22.06 -7.59 20.91
N SER A 673 -22.02 -8.91 20.68
CA SER A 673 -22.69 -9.90 21.54
C SER A 673 -21.69 -10.55 22.49
N GLN A 674 -21.87 -10.34 23.79
CA GLN A 674 -21.01 -10.98 24.80
C GLN A 674 -21.16 -12.50 24.81
N ASN A 675 -22.36 -13.01 24.50
CA ASN A 675 -22.60 -14.44 24.36
C ASN A 675 -21.77 -15.03 23.19
N ALA A 676 -21.79 -14.35 22.03
CA ALA A 676 -20.96 -14.76 20.91
C ALA A 676 -19.45 -14.73 21.29
N SER A 677 -18.98 -13.64 21.92
CA SER A 677 -17.59 -13.53 22.38
C SER A 677 -17.16 -14.67 23.32
N ASN A 678 -18.01 -15.01 24.29
CA ASN A 678 -17.74 -16.10 25.23
C ASN A 678 -17.67 -17.46 24.52
N HIS A 679 -18.60 -17.75 23.60
CA HIS A 679 -18.59 -18.99 22.82
C HIS A 679 -17.33 -19.11 21.96
N LEU A 680 -16.95 -18.04 21.25
CA LEU A 680 -15.74 -18.01 20.42
C LEU A 680 -14.48 -18.26 21.26
N THR A 681 -14.44 -17.69 22.47
CA THR A 681 -13.34 -17.89 23.44
C THR A 681 -13.27 -19.35 23.91
N GLU A 682 -14.40 -19.93 24.33
CA GLU A 682 -14.46 -21.31 24.82
C GLU A 682 -14.10 -22.32 23.73
N ALA A 683 -14.64 -22.13 22.52
CA ALA A 683 -14.30 -22.94 21.36
C ALA A 683 -12.80 -22.86 21.03
N ALA A 684 -12.19 -21.66 21.10
CA ALA A 684 -10.76 -21.48 20.90
C ALA A 684 -9.90 -22.18 21.97
N ARG A 685 -10.28 -22.10 23.25
CA ARG A 685 -9.60 -22.81 24.34
C ARG A 685 -9.70 -24.33 24.16
N LYS A 686 -10.88 -24.83 23.80
CA LYS A 686 -11.12 -26.26 23.53
C LYS A 686 -10.32 -26.75 22.32
N GLU A 687 -10.30 -25.98 21.23
CA GLU A 687 -9.48 -26.29 20.04
C GLU A 687 -7.99 -26.41 20.41
N PHE A 688 -7.49 -25.48 21.22
CA PHE A 688 -6.09 -25.47 21.66
C PHE A 688 -5.73 -26.67 22.54
N SER A 689 -6.62 -27.07 23.45
CA SER A 689 -6.47 -28.31 24.23
C SER A 689 -6.38 -29.52 23.30
N LEU A 690 -7.34 -29.67 22.38
CA LEU A 690 -7.39 -30.79 21.44
C LEU A 690 -6.20 -30.81 20.48
N PHE A 691 -5.64 -29.65 20.14
CA PHE A 691 -4.39 -29.56 19.41
C PHE A 691 -3.22 -30.14 20.20
N SER A 692 -3.14 -29.83 21.49
CA SER A 692 -2.11 -30.35 22.39
C SER A 692 -2.26 -31.86 22.63
N ASP A 693 -3.50 -32.34 22.66
CA ASP A 693 -3.84 -33.76 22.85
C ASP A 693 -3.71 -34.59 21.55
N GLY A 694 -3.58 -33.94 20.39
CA GLY A 694 -3.45 -34.60 19.09
C GLY A 694 -4.76 -35.10 18.48
N ASP A 695 -5.92 -34.80 19.07
CA ASP A 695 -7.23 -35.20 18.53
C ASP A 695 -7.66 -34.30 17.36
N ARG A 696 -7.30 -34.75 16.14
CA ARG A 696 -7.56 -34.00 14.91
C ARG A 696 -9.05 -33.90 14.57
N LEU A 697 -9.85 -34.91 14.85
CA LEU A 697 -11.23 -34.97 14.37
C LEU A 697 -12.13 -34.10 15.23
N GLU A 698 -12.02 -34.22 16.56
CA GLU A 698 -12.75 -33.35 17.47
C GLU A 698 -12.30 -31.89 17.33
N LYS A 699 -11.01 -31.64 17.11
CA LYS A 699 -10.52 -30.28 16.83
C LYS A 699 -11.22 -29.66 15.61
N ILE A 700 -11.39 -30.44 14.54
CA ILE A 700 -12.04 -29.94 13.32
C ILE A 700 -13.53 -29.66 13.58
N LYS A 701 -14.22 -30.51 14.34
CA LYS A 701 -15.62 -30.25 14.74
C LYS A 701 -15.75 -28.95 15.53
N VAL A 702 -14.86 -28.71 16.49
CA VAL A 702 -14.86 -27.46 17.29
C VAL A 702 -14.63 -26.23 16.41
N ARG A 703 -13.74 -26.31 15.42
CA ARG A 703 -13.51 -25.20 14.46
C ARG A 703 -14.74 -24.94 13.58
N LEU A 704 -15.40 -26.00 13.12
CA LEU A 704 -16.63 -25.87 12.33
C LEU A 704 -17.75 -25.22 13.15
N ASP A 705 -17.97 -25.70 14.38
CA ASP A 705 -18.94 -25.12 15.33
C ASP A 705 -18.65 -23.64 15.60
N ARG A 706 -17.38 -23.28 15.82
CA ARG A 706 -16.95 -21.88 16.02
C ARG A 706 -17.33 -20.99 14.83
N VAL A 707 -17.02 -21.43 13.61
CA VAL A 707 -17.32 -20.65 12.40
C VAL A 707 -18.82 -20.58 12.14
N GLU A 708 -19.55 -21.66 12.35
CA GLU A 708 -21.01 -21.68 12.23
C GLU A 708 -21.65 -20.66 13.19
N LYS A 709 -21.17 -20.61 14.44
CA LYS A 709 -21.64 -19.63 15.42
C LYS A 709 -21.28 -18.20 15.03
N PHE A 710 -20.07 -17.98 14.51
CA PHE A 710 -19.64 -16.66 14.04
C PHE A 710 -20.47 -16.18 12.84
N ILE A 711 -20.71 -17.05 11.85
CA ILE A 711 -21.56 -16.74 10.68
C ILE A 711 -23.01 -16.46 11.11
N SER A 712 -23.53 -17.20 12.09
CA SER A 712 -24.87 -16.96 12.64
C SER A 712 -24.96 -15.58 13.28
N TYR A 713 -23.98 -15.21 14.10
CA TYR A 713 -23.87 -13.85 14.67
C TYR A 713 -23.76 -12.77 13.59
N LEU A 714 -22.90 -12.95 12.58
CA LEU A 714 -22.79 -12.01 11.45
C LEU A 714 -24.12 -11.86 10.70
N SER A 715 -24.86 -12.96 10.53
CA SER A 715 -26.17 -12.93 9.89
C SER A 715 -27.19 -12.14 10.70
N GLU A 716 -27.24 -12.33 12.01
CA GLU A 716 -28.10 -11.55 12.92
C GLU A 716 -27.79 -10.04 12.81
N GLU A 717 -26.51 -9.67 12.82
CA GLU A 717 -26.11 -8.26 12.65
C GLU A 717 -26.43 -7.70 11.26
N GLU A 718 -26.24 -8.49 10.19
CA GLU A 718 -26.57 -8.03 8.84
C GLU A 718 -28.07 -7.86 8.62
N PHE A 719 -28.91 -8.76 9.18
CA PHE A 719 -30.36 -8.61 9.18
C PHE A 719 -30.78 -7.36 9.95
N ARG A 720 -30.22 -7.15 11.14
CA ARG A 720 -30.46 -5.95 11.94
C ARG A 720 -30.10 -4.68 11.15
N GLU A 721 -28.95 -4.65 10.48
CA GLU A 721 -28.52 -3.51 9.66
C GLU A 721 -29.41 -3.32 8.42
N ARG A 722 -29.85 -4.40 7.79
CA ARG A 722 -30.79 -4.34 6.66
C ARG A 722 -32.09 -3.65 7.04
N GLU A 723 -32.64 -3.97 8.22
CA GLU A 723 -33.85 -3.32 8.75
C GLU A 723 -33.59 -1.85 9.12
N ILE A 724 -32.54 -1.59 9.91
CA ILE A 724 -32.20 -0.25 10.41
C ILE A 724 -31.93 0.73 9.26
N PHE A 725 -31.16 0.30 8.26
CA PHE A 725 -30.80 1.14 7.11
C PHE A 725 -31.76 1.00 5.93
N SER A 726 -32.85 0.22 6.09
CA SER A 726 -33.84 -0.02 5.03
C SER A 726 -33.21 -0.43 3.69
N LEU A 727 -32.22 -1.31 3.72
CA LEU A 727 -31.50 -1.75 2.53
C LEU A 727 -32.41 -2.64 1.68
N ASP A 728 -32.71 -2.21 0.46
CA ASP A 728 -33.46 -2.97 -0.54
C ASP A 728 -32.58 -4.07 -1.17
N MET A 729 -32.02 -4.92 -0.32
CA MET A 729 -31.13 -6.01 -0.69
C MET A 729 -31.84 -7.34 -0.47
N PRO A 730 -31.93 -8.21 -1.49
CA PRO A 730 -32.41 -9.58 -1.31
C PRO A 730 -31.54 -10.36 -0.32
N GLU A 731 -32.12 -11.29 0.43
CA GLU A 731 -31.36 -12.14 1.36
C GLU A 731 -30.28 -12.97 0.67
N SER A 732 -30.51 -13.34 -0.58
CA SER A 732 -29.51 -14.03 -1.42
C SER A 732 -28.27 -13.18 -1.72
N GLU A 733 -28.37 -11.86 -1.63
CA GLU A 733 -27.26 -10.92 -1.86
C GLU A 733 -26.53 -10.52 -0.57
N MET A 734 -27.01 -10.94 0.60
CA MET A 734 -26.35 -10.70 1.88
C MET A 734 -24.99 -11.40 1.95
N PHE A 735 -24.00 -10.73 2.56
CA PHE A 735 -22.65 -11.27 2.74
C PHE A 735 -22.66 -12.53 3.62
N SER A 736 -23.47 -12.53 4.69
CA SER A 736 -23.65 -13.66 5.59
C SER A 736 -24.34 -14.85 4.91
N SER A 737 -25.31 -14.62 4.02
CA SER A 737 -25.94 -15.68 3.23
C SER A 737 -24.93 -16.38 2.32
N ARG A 738 -24.06 -15.61 1.66
CA ARG A 738 -22.97 -16.17 0.87
C ARG A 738 -21.97 -16.94 1.73
N ALA A 739 -21.62 -16.42 2.91
CA ALA A 739 -20.76 -17.13 3.87
C ALA A 739 -21.38 -18.47 4.30
N LYS A 740 -22.69 -18.51 4.59
CA LYS A 740 -23.42 -19.74 4.95
C LYS A 740 -23.37 -20.78 3.84
N ILE A 741 -23.65 -20.39 2.59
CA ILE A 741 -23.62 -21.31 1.43
C ILE A 741 -22.22 -21.89 1.22
N GLN A 742 -21.19 -21.03 1.25
CA GLN A 742 -19.81 -21.45 1.08
C GLN A 742 -19.36 -22.37 2.22
N PHE A 743 -19.69 -22.01 3.47
CA PHE A 743 -19.38 -22.80 4.65
C PHE A 743 -20.01 -24.20 4.60
N ALA A 744 -21.27 -24.33 4.18
CA ALA A 744 -21.94 -25.62 4.03
C ALA A 744 -21.24 -26.52 2.99
N SER A 745 -20.74 -25.95 1.88
CA SER A 745 -19.96 -26.70 0.89
C SER A 745 -18.59 -27.15 1.41
N GLU A 746 -17.96 -26.33 2.25
CA GLU A 746 -16.61 -26.58 2.77
C GLU A 746 -16.61 -27.53 3.98
N SER A 747 -17.59 -27.41 4.87
CA SER A 747 -17.70 -28.22 6.10
C SER A 747 -17.73 -29.72 5.78
N ASP A 748 -18.53 -30.12 4.79
CA ASP A 748 -18.62 -31.51 4.30
C ASP A 748 -17.28 -32.03 3.79
N LYS A 749 -16.57 -31.21 3.00
CA LYS A 749 -15.26 -31.57 2.42
C LYS A 749 -14.21 -31.70 3.52
N VAL A 750 -14.20 -30.79 4.48
CA VAL A 750 -13.26 -30.77 5.60
C VAL A 750 -13.49 -31.97 6.52
N LEU A 751 -14.74 -32.31 6.85
CA LEU A 751 -15.10 -33.49 7.65
C LEU A 751 -14.72 -34.80 6.95
N LYS A 752 -15.01 -34.94 5.65
CA LYS A 752 -14.61 -36.12 4.85
C LYS A 752 -13.09 -36.27 4.77
N SER A 753 -12.35 -35.17 4.71
CA SER A 753 -10.88 -35.18 4.71
C SER A 753 -10.31 -35.59 6.08
N ALA A 754 -10.91 -35.07 7.16
CA ALA A 754 -10.54 -35.41 8.53
C ALA A 754 -10.76 -36.89 8.86
N SER A 755 -11.88 -37.46 8.42
CA SER A 755 -12.25 -38.85 8.70
C SER A 755 -11.40 -39.85 7.93
N LYS A 756 -11.00 -39.56 6.68
CA LYS A 756 -10.11 -40.43 5.87
C LYS A 756 -8.75 -40.69 6.52
N LYS A 757 -8.23 -39.75 7.32
CA LYS A 757 -6.94 -39.90 8.00
C LYS A 757 -7.01 -40.74 9.28
N LYS A 758 -8.20 -40.96 9.86
CA LYS A 758 -8.37 -41.86 11.02
C LYS A 758 -8.11 -43.33 10.66
N ASN A 759 -8.26 -43.70 9.38
CA ASN A 759 -8.02 -45.05 8.86
C ASN A 759 -6.57 -45.29 8.39
N ARG A 760 -5.67 -44.32 8.55
CA ARG A 760 -4.22 -44.52 8.40
C ARG A 760 -3.61 -44.42 9.78
N ASN A 761 -2.99 -45.49 10.28
CA ASN A 761 -2.36 -45.54 11.60
C ASN A 761 -1.52 -44.27 11.87
N PRO A 762 -1.58 -43.69 13.08
CA PRO A 762 -0.74 -42.55 13.42
C PRO A 762 0.72 -43.00 13.45
N VAL A 763 1.54 -42.43 12.57
CA VAL A 763 2.99 -42.42 12.76
C VAL A 763 3.24 -41.62 14.02
N SER A 764 3.89 -42.24 15.01
CA SER A 764 4.19 -41.60 16.29
C SER A 764 5.08 -40.37 16.06
N TYR A 765 4.54 -39.18 16.36
CA TYR A 765 5.41 -38.04 16.63
C TYR A 765 6.03 -38.28 18.00
N GLY A 766 7.28 -38.70 18.01
CA GLY A 766 8.06 -38.87 19.23
C GLY A 766 8.13 -37.53 19.97
N LYS A 767 7.75 -37.53 21.24
CA LYS A 767 8.10 -36.49 22.19
C LYS A 767 9.63 -36.32 22.18
N ARG A 768 10.11 -35.13 21.80
CA ARG A 768 11.37 -34.55 22.26
C ARG A 768 11.20 -33.05 22.41
#